data_AF-A0A1J4JH24-F1
#
_entry.id   AF-A0A1J4JH24-F1
#
_cell.length_a   1.000
_cell.length_b   1.000
_cell.length_c   1.000
_cell.angle_alpha   90.00
_cell.angle_beta   90.00
_cell.angle_gamma   90.00
#
_symmetry.space_group_name_H-M   'P 1'
#
loop_
_entity.id
_entity.type
_entity.pdbx_description
1 polymer ?
#
loop_
_entity_poly.entity_id
_entity_poly.type
_entity_poly.pdbx_seq_one_letter_code
_entity_poly.pdbx_strand_id
1 'polypeptide(L)'
;MKSQRPKTSLSPTHGRKDNVRTPSSSMRKKATFDANAVGLMSPHTSTKGIKRPQTSNNLATKKWRAAHFHSGAPASRREVELLGEWLNSVLADNLENHDNPLDIVTNAQHWFSVAFNELIRQVSVTCAERGRLFACIWKRNQDLFQKLIEVQRDEREYILSCHKDRVQFLKTDLEFCNSRLATIEESYNEEQQRWKDNHEKDISKFDSLQQKIDQQIRDRKQLQQEIMSLEKQLGIESKQTSSENESSEMVFSFTYNELISRLQKMKSEIRNGQKLELGDIIYSLDDVCHYLEFTGQESFNIRSRFENLFLSLPSDHKPNIRDRAWVDDALSFVYATYIVSLSQSEQISSTKIDFALFLHQTFLHIFGNREQAEKTLFDLLCSSKQLSDEGNLKVTLFLRFLGYNDPLPTFALQYYVYCLVVMSKLGSSCLFPEVESNEEMIGGISVTVSSQAAQTIISRFATGRMQKFYTERIEKISNSGFLRFGGRAIAELDSVLEYLLTAYLEEEHKIEEAVLDAVKKLSSQQIWNFSELVTIAPALKMKLTHQVYSEIMVKCLTEKNGFPIKQEHLMKHLVELGLTIPFEFTRDDFVFEPSSEDIFPFVTNEYQYHQAEYEELLNRLIQNGDEIQVKQLKASKVKFDQNMSGRNSFKVFENNVREFFEKLNLFQFL
;
A
#
# COMPACT_ATOMS: atom_id res chain seq x y z
N MET A 1 22.80 47.86 1.85
CA MET A 1 22.76 47.92 3.33
C MET A 1 23.01 46.52 3.88
N LYS A 2 24.05 46.35 4.70
CA LYS A 2 24.45 45.10 5.36
C LYS A 2 23.68 44.95 6.68
N SER A 3 23.19 43.75 7.00
CA SER A 3 22.91 43.29 8.39
C SER A 3 22.58 41.79 8.34
N GLN A 4 23.54 40.90 8.60
CA GLN A 4 23.97 40.33 9.89
C GLN A 4 23.01 39.28 10.49
N ARG A 5 23.50 38.03 10.48
CA ARG A 5 23.04 36.88 11.28
C ARG A 5 23.37 37.09 12.77
N PRO A 6 22.60 36.51 13.70
CA PRO A 6 23.10 36.17 15.02
C PRO A 6 23.44 34.67 15.14
N LYS A 7 24.62 34.40 15.69
CA LYS A 7 24.99 33.15 16.37
C LYS A 7 24.69 33.33 17.85
N THR A 8 24.12 32.33 18.51
CA THR A 8 24.20 32.18 19.97
C THR A 8 24.41 30.73 20.34
N SER A 9 25.64 30.44 20.76
CA SER A 9 26.02 29.38 21.69
C SER A 9 25.39 29.64 23.07
N LEU A 10 25.06 28.58 23.81
CA LEU A 10 25.22 28.50 25.27
C LEU A 10 24.85 27.09 25.76
N SER A 11 25.86 26.38 26.25
CA SER A 11 25.74 25.22 27.14
C SER A 11 25.78 25.68 28.61
N PRO A 12 25.19 24.93 29.54
CA PRO A 12 25.78 24.83 30.87
C PRO A 12 25.90 23.39 31.39
N THR A 13 27.06 23.13 31.98
CA THR A 13 27.47 22.02 32.84
C THR A 13 26.89 22.15 34.25
N HIS A 14 26.46 21.04 34.87
CA HIS A 14 26.91 20.58 36.21
C HIS A 14 26.04 19.44 36.77
N GLY A 15 26.68 18.50 37.49
CA GLY A 15 25.99 17.62 38.43
C GLY A 15 26.59 16.21 38.60
N ARG A 16 27.84 16.09 39.06
CA ARG A 16 28.46 14.81 39.46
C ARG A 16 28.55 14.79 40.99
N LYS A 17 28.00 13.74 41.63
CA LYS A 17 28.26 13.39 43.04
C LYS A 17 28.48 11.88 43.16
N ASP A 18 29.57 11.55 43.84
CA ASP A 18 30.08 10.23 44.17
C ASP A 18 29.42 9.61 45.41
N ASN A 19 29.42 8.28 45.50
CA ASN A 19 29.85 7.47 46.67
C ASN A 19 29.66 5.97 46.33
N VAL A 20 30.73 5.20 46.07
CA VAL A 20 31.63 4.47 47.00
C VAL A 20 30.98 3.27 47.71
N ARG A 21 31.43 2.05 47.34
CA ARG A 21 31.98 1.03 48.26
C ARG A 21 32.70 -0.10 47.49
N THR A 22 33.74 -0.62 48.12
CA THR A 22 34.96 -1.25 47.56
C THR A 22 35.05 -2.78 47.93
N PRO A 23 36.21 -3.50 47.96
CA PRO A 23 36.48 -4.64 47.07
C PRO A 23 37.06 -5.91 47.79
N SER A 24 37.49 -6.95 47.07
CA SER A 24 38.63 -7.82 47.45
C SER A 24 39.16 -8.58 46.21
N SER A 25 40.44 -8.40 45.82
CA SER A 25 41.65 -9.25 46.08
C SER A 25 41.71 -10.53 45.20
N SER A 26 42.83 -11.01 44.64
CA SER A 26 44.24 -10.82 45.01
C SER A 26 45.24 -11.30 43.91
N MET A 27 46.44 -10.69 43.95
CA MET A 27 47.79 -11.25 43.74
C MET A 27 48.28 -11.78 42.37
N ARG A 28 49.33 -11.10 41.86
CA ARG A 28 50.53 -11.78 41.32
C ARG A 28 51.79 -10.94 41.58
N LYS A 29 52.75 -11.51 42.32
CA LYS A 29 54.09 -10.96 42.58
C LYS A 29 55.05 -11.27 41.43
N LYS A 30 55.89 -10.28 41.08
CA LYS A 30 57.12 -10.41 40.29
C LYS A 30 58.29 -10.82 41.20
N ALA A 31 59.24 -11.56 40.65
CA ALA A 31 60.62 -11.57 41.11
C ALA A 31 61.56 -11.69 39.90
N THR A 32 62.60 -10.87 39.90
CA THR A 32 63.78 -10.83 39.02
C THR A 32 65.00 -10.89 39.92
N PHE A 33 66.05 -11.65 39.58
CA PHE A 33 67.44 -11.41 40.00
C PHE A 33 68.41 -12.26 39.14
N ASP A 34 69.38 -11.56 38.49
CA ASP A 34 70.85 -11.75 38.35
C ASP A 34 71.49 -13.15 38.41
N ALA A 35 72.71 -13.44 37.93
CA ALA A 35 73.71 -12.84 37.03
C ALA A 35 74.88 -13.85 36.92
N ASN A 36 75.73 -13.70 35.89
CA ASN A 36 77.15 -14.10 35.79
C ASN A 36 77.57 -15.59 35.86
N ALA A 37 78.30 -16.06 34.83
CA ALA A 37 79.69 -16.51 34.97
C ALA A 37 80.36 -16.83 33.62
N VAL A 38 81.64 -16.48 33.55
CA VAL A 38 82.63 -16.57 32.46
C VAL A 38 83.35 -17.93 32.47
N GLY A 39 83.83 -18.44 31.32
CA GLY A 39 84.87 -19.49 31.32
C GLY A 39 85.18 -20.23 30.01
N LEU A 40 86.11 -19.67 29.21
CA LEU A 40 87.36 -20.27 28.66
C LEU A 40 87.45 -21.70 28.02
N MET A 41 88.12 -21.70 26.85
CA MET A 41 89.00 -22.72 26.20
C MET A 41 88.44 -23.80 25.23
N SER A 42 88.99 -23.76 24.00
CA SER A 42 89.13 -24.86 23.00
C SER A 42 90.30 -25.82 23.40
N PRO A 43 90.60 -26.99 22.75
CA PRO A 43 90.24 -27.44 21.38
C PRO A 43 89.88 -28.95 21.22
N HIS A 44 89.49 -29.32 19.98
CA HIS A 44 89.40 -30.65 19.32
C HIS A 44 89.55 -31.95 20.13
N THR A 45 88.59 -32.88 19.98
CA THR A 45 88.82 -34.23 19.38
C THR A 45 87.57 -35.13 19.37
N SER A 46 87.50 -35.95 18.32
CA SER A 46 86.75 -37.19 18.14
C SER A 46 85.28 -37.11 17.72
N THR A 47 85.11 -37.36 16.42
CA THR A 47 84.02 -38.12 15.81
C THR A 47 83.51 -39.25 16.71
N LYS A 48 82.33 -39.07 17.30
CA LYS A 48 81.42 -40.18 17.63
C LYS A 48 80.06 -39.84 17.04
N GLY A 49 79.64 -40.62 16.05
CA GLY A 49 78.31 -40.51 15.47
C GLY A 49 77.27 -40.61 16.58
N ILE A 50 76.53 -39.53 16.79
CA ILE A 50 75.33 -39.53 17.62
C ILE A 50 74.31 -40.36 16.85
N LYS A 51 74.18 -41.64 17.22
CA LYS A 51 73.05 -42.47 16.81
C LYS A 51 71.78 -41.77 17.32
N ARG A 52 70.89 -41.41 16.40
CA ARG A 52 69.54 -40.92 16.72
C ARG A 52 68.88 -41.91 17.70
N PRO A 53 68.35 -41.44 18.84
CA PRO A 53 67.39 -42.23 19.60
C PRO A 53 66.21 -42.51 18.67
N GLN A 54 65.79 -43.78 18.57
CA GLN A 54 64.58 -44.11 17.84
C GLN A 54 63.40 -43.40 18.51
N THR A 55 62.67 -42.59 17.73
CA THR A 55 61.39 -42.01 18.12
C THR A 55 60.43 -43.16 18.42
N SER A 56 60.09 -43.36 19.69
CA SER A 56 59.02 -44.29 20.06
C SER A 56 57.69 -43.76 19.52
N ASN A 57 56.94 -44.63 18.84
CA ASN A 57 55.61 -44.37 18.29
C ASN A 57 54.57 -44.26 19.42
N ASN A 58 54.49 -43.14 20.12
CA ASN A 58 53.37 -42.85 21.00
C ASN A 58 52.68 -41.53 20.62
N LEU A 59 51.92 -41.58 19.51
CA LEU A 59 50.91 -40.57 19.16
C LEU A 59 49.71 -40.56 20.14
N ALA A 60 49.64 -41.51 21.10
CA ALA A 60 48.53 -41.63 22.05
C ALA A 60 48.43 -40.46 23.04
N THR A 61 49.53 -39.78 23.34
CA THR A 61 49.48 -38.55 24.13
C THR A 61 49.26 -37.37 23.19
N LYS A 62 48.01 -36.88 23.10
CA LYS A 62 47.56 -35.66 22.38
C LYS A 62 48.21 -34.36 22.92
N LYS A 63 49.50 -34.39 23.25
CA LYS A 63 50.31 -33.29 23.77
C LYS A 63 51.56 -33.19 22.89
N TRP A 64 51.55 -32.26 21.93
CA TRP A 64 52.67 -31.94 21.05
C TRP A 64 53.98 -31.56 21.80
N ARG A 65 53.91 -31.27 23.10
CA ARG A 65 55.04 -30.85 23.95
C ARG A 65 55.80 -32.01 24.64
N ALA A 66 55.78 -33.23 24.10
CA ALA A 66 56.73 -34.27 24.49
C ALA A 66 57.90 -34.27 23.49
N ALA A 67 59.14 -34.25 24.01
CA ALA A 67 60.37 -33.96 23.28
C ALA A 67 60.67 -34.91 22.10
N HIS A 68 60.01 -34.70 20.95
CA HIS A 68 60.23 -35.48 19.73
C HIS A 68 61.09 -34.79 18.67
N PHE A 69 61.37 -33.48 18.82
CA PHE A 69 62.12 -32.69 17.84
C PHE A 69 63.37 -32.07 18.44
N HIS A 70 64.51 -32.26 17.78
CA HIS A 70 65.79 -31.72 18.24
C HIS A 70 65.87 -30.23 17.89
N SER A 71 66.16 -29.37 18.87
CA SER A 71 66.06 -27.90 18.75
C SER A 71 67.13 -27.26 17.85
N GLY A 72 68.14 -28.00 17.40
CA GLY A 72 69.26 -27.48 16.59
C GLY A 72 69.60 -28.29 15.34
N ALA A 73 68.76 -29.24 14.92
CA ALA A 73 69.01 -30.06 13.72
C ALA A 73 67.95 -29.80 12.63
N PRO A 74 68.32 -29.83 11.33
CA PRO A 74 67.36 -29.74 10.24
C PRO A 74 66.31 -30.84 10.35
N ALA A 75 65.04 -30.47 10.12
CA ALA A 75 63.93 -31.40 10.19
C ALA A 75 64.05 -32.50 9.12
N SER A 76 63.73 -33.73 9.51
CA SER A 76 63.64 -34.87 8.62
C SER A 76 62.25 -35.01 8.01
N ARG A 77 62.17 -35.69 6.88
CA ARG A 77 60.89 -36.00 6.22
C ARG A 77 59.89 -36.67 7.16
N ARG A 78 60.35 -37.59 8.00
CA ARG A 78 59.50 -38.30 8.98
C ARG A 78 58.92 -37.38 10.05
N GLU A 79 59.66 -36.36 10.47
CA GLU A 79 59.22 -35.38 11.46
C GLU A 79 58.07 -34.50 10.91
N VAL A 80 58.11 -34.17 9.63
CA VAL A 80 57.02 -33.43 8.95
C VAL A 80 55.78 -34.32 8.77
N GLU A 81 55.97 -35.58 8.39
CA GLU A 81 54.86 -36.55 8.25
C GLU A 81 54.13 -36.75 9.60
N LEU A 82 54.87 -36.90 10.70
CA LEU A 82 54.29 -37.01 12.05
C LEU A 82 53.51 -35.75 12.48
N LEU A 83 53.98 -34.56 12.10
CA LEU A 83 53.26 -33.30 12.34
C LEU A 83 51.93 -33.28 11.57
N GLY A 84 51.93 -33.74 10.32
CA GLY A 84 50.73 -33.84 9.49
C GLY A 84 49.72 -34.87 10.04
N GLU A 85 50.19 -36.05 10.43
CA GLU A 85 49.36 -37.09 11.07
C GLU A 85 48.71 -36.57 12.36
N TRP A 86 49.49 -35.89 13.22
CA TRP A 86 48.98 -35.28 14.44
C TRP A 86 47.94 -34.18 14.16
N LEU A 87 48.24 -33.25 13.25
CA LEU A 87 47.35 -32.14 12.93
C LEU A 87 46.01 -32.64 12.38
N ASN A 88 46.02 -33.61 11.48
CA ASN A 88 44.80 -34.19 10.93
C ASN A 88 43.98 -34.92 12.01
N SER A 89 44.64 -35.63 12.93
CA SER A 89 43.96 -36.28 14.06
C SER A 89 43.26 -35.27 14.98
N VAL A 90 43.92 -34.17 15.37
CA VAL A 90 43.30 -33.18 16.26
C VAL A 90 42.21 -32.35 15.56
N LEU A 91 42.31 -32.15 14.25
CA LEU A 91 41.27 -31.47 13.47
C LEU A 91 40.03 -32.36 13.25
N ALA A 92 40.23 -33.66 13.00
CA ALA A 92 39.13 -34.63 12.91
C ALA A 92 38.39 -34.72 14.26
N ASP A 93 39.11 -34.85 15.37
CA ASP A 93 38.52 -34.82 16.72
C ASP A 93 37.73 -33.52 16.97
N ASN A 94 38.23 -32.39 16.49
CA ASN A 94 37.57 -31.10 16.69
C ASN A 94 36.24 -31.01 15.94
N LEU A 95 36.16 -31.56 14.73
CA LEU A 95 34.94 -31.64 13.92
C LEU A 95 33.91 -32.60 14.53
N GLU A 96 34.36 -33.70 15.14
CA GLU A 96 33.47 -34.69 15.74
C GLU A 96 32.88 -34.24 17.09
N ASN A 97 33.59 -33.40 17.85
CA ASN A 97 33.22 -33.04 19.22
C ASN A 97 32.57 -31.65 19.36
N HIS A 98 32.41 -30.88 18.28
CA HIS A 98 31.82 -29.54 18.34
C HIS A 98 30.82 -29.34 17.19
N ASP A 99 29.58 -28.97 17.52
CA ASP A 99 28.53 -28.70 16.53
C ASP A 99 28.49 -27.24 16.07
N ASN A 100 28.99 -26.31 16.89
CA ASN A 100 28.97 -24.88 16.59
C ASN A 100 30.12 -24.52 15.62
N PRO A 101 29.84 -24.04 14.41
CA PRO A 101 30.87 -23.71 13.42
C PRO A 101 31.92 -22.72 13.91
N LEU A 102 31.54 -21.77 14.77
CA LEU A 102 32.49 -20.80 15.34
C LEU A 102 33.49 -21.44 16.31
N ASP A 103 33.05 -22.44 17.07
CA ASP A 103 33.90 -23.15 18.03
C ASP A 103 34.85 -24.08 17.27
N ILE A 104 34.36 -24.76 16.22
CA ILE A 104 35.18 -25.56 15.30
C ILE A 104 36.31 -24.70 14.71
N VAL A 105 35.99 -23.53 14.15
CA VAL A 105 36.97 -22.64 13.51
C VAL A 105 37.98 -22.08 14.51
N THR A 106 37.50 -21.65 15.69
CA THR A 106 38.38 -21.09 16.75
C THR A 106 39.37 -22.15 17.26
N ASN A 107 38.91 -23.37 17.48
CA ASN A 107 39.76 -24.48 17.90
C ASN A 107 40.73 -24.92 16.80
N ALA A 108 40.28 -24.98 15.54
CA ALA A 108 41.14 -25.28 14.40
C ALA A 108 42.27 -24.25 14.25
N GLN A 109 41.97 -22.97 14.44
CA GLN A 109 42.95 -21.88 14.42
C GLN A 109 44.06 -22.08 15.46
N HIS A 110 43.71 -22.58 16.67
CA HIS A 110 44.69 -22.93 17.69
C HIS A 110 45.63 -24.05 17.22
N TRP A 111 45.08 -25.14 16.68
CA TRP A 111 45.88 -26.29 16.23
C TRP A 111 46.76 -25.96 15.02
N PHE A 112 46.24 -25.19 14.05
CA PHE A 112 47.05 -24.66 12.96
C PHE A 112 48.17 -23.76 13.46
N SER A 113 47.94 -22.95 14.50
CA SER A 113 48.99 -22.11 15.09
C SER A 113 50.10 -22.94 15.72
N VAL A 114 49.77 -24.05 16.38
CA VAL A 114 50.76 -24.95 16.96
C VAL A 114 51.59 -25.61 15.85
N ALA A 115 50.94 -26.12 14.80
CA ALA A 115 51.64 -26.76 13.68
C ALA A 115 52.50 -25.75 12.89
N PHE A 116 51.98 -24.56 12.63
CA PHE A 116 52.69 -23.54 11.85
C PHE A 116 53.90 -22.97 12.62
N ASN A 117 53.79 -22.81 13.94
CA ASN A 117 54.93 -22.43 14.77
C ASN A 117 56.04 -23.49 14.75
N GLU A 118 55.68 -24.76 14.68
CA GLU A 118 56.66 -25.82 14.48
C GLU A 118 57.32 -25.74 13.09
N LEU A 119 56.54 -25.52 12.02
CA LEU A 119 57.12 -25.33 10.67
C LEU A 119 58.07 -24.13 10.63
N ILE A 120 57.70 -23.01 11.27
CA ILE A 120 58.59 -21.85 11.44
C ILE A 120 59.88 -22.28 12.13
N ARG A 121 59.81 -23.06 13.21
CA ARG A 121 60.99 -23.57 13.93
C ARG A 121 61.87 -24.40 12.99
N GLN A 122 61.30 -25.35 12.25
CA GLN A 122 62.01 -26.23 11.32
C GLN A 122 62.73 -25.43 10.21
N VAL A 123 62.04 -24.46 9.62
CA VAL A 123 62.61 -23.58 8.58
C VAL A 123 63.71 -22.69 9.18
N SER A 124 63.50 -22.14 10.39
CA SER A 124 64.45 -21.24 11.05
C SER A 124 65.78 -21.92 11.36
N VAL A 125 65.79 -23.23 11.61
CA VAL A 125 67.04 -24.00 11.81
C VAL A 125 67.87 -24.08 10.54
N THR A 126 67.24 -24.05 9.35
CA THR A 126 67.95 -24.05 8.06
C THR A 126 68.28 -22.65 7.54
N CYS A 127 67.39 -21.68 7.78
CA CYS A 127 67.53 -20.28 7.39
C CYS A 127 66.62 -19.40 8.26
N ALA A 128 67.22 -18.61 9.15
CA ALA A 128 66.51 -17.81 10.12
C ALA A 128 65.65 -16.72 9.47
N GLU A 129 66.10 -16.15 8.35
CA GLU A 129 65.40 -15.09 7.61
C GLU A 129 64.08 -15.59 7.03
N ARG A 130 64.08 -16.81 6.47
CA ARG A 130 62.87 -17.47 5.94
C ARG A 130 61.88 -17.76 7.07
N GLY A 131 62.38 -18.27 8.20
CA GLY A 131 61.56 -18.49 9.39
C GLY A 131 60.90 -17.21 9.92
N ARG A 132 61.66 -16.11 9.98
CA ARG A 132 61.14 -14.79 10.38
C ARG A 132 60.06 -14.28 9.42
N LEU A 133 60.24 -14.44 8.11
CA LEU A 133 59.24 -14.06 7.11
C LEU A 133 57.95 -14.86 7.29
N PHE A 134 58.03 -16.18 7.47
CA PHE A 134 56.87 -17.02 7.73
C PHE A 134 56.12 -16.62 9.01
N ALA A 135 56.85 -16.29 10.08
CA ALA A 135 56.23 -15.78 11.31
C ALA A 135 55.47 -14.47 11.09
N CYS A 136 56.03 -13.54 10.31
CA CYS A 136 55.35 -12.29 9.97
C CYS A 136 54.09 -12.50 9.13
N ILE A 137 54.12 -13.39 8.14
CA ILE A 137 52.95 -13.73 7.30
C ILE A 137 51.86 -14.38 8.17
N TRP A 138 52.23 -15.36 8.99
CA TRP A 138 51.28 -16.04 9.88
C TRP A 138 50.62 -15.10 10.87
N LYS A 139 51.39 -14.21 11.50
CA LYS A 139 50.86 -13.20 12.43
C LYS A 139 49.79 -12.34 11.77
N ARG A 140 50.03 -11.85 10.56
CA ARG A 140 49.05 -11.04 9.80
C ARG A 140 47.79 -11.83 9.43
N ASN A 141 47.93 -13.09 9.03
CA ASN A 141 46.78 -13.95 8.75
C ASN A 141 45.97 -14.23 10.02
N GLN A 142 46.63 -14.48 11.16
CA GLN A 142 45.96 -14.65 12.46
C GLN A 142 45.17 -13.41 12.86
N ASP A 143 45.72 -12.21 12.69
CA ASP A 143 45.02 -10.96 12.98
C ASP A 143 43.78 -10.77 12.08
N LEU A 144 43.85 -11.21 10.81
CA LEU A 144 42.72 -11.15 9.88
C LEU A 144 41.62 -12.16 10.21
N PHE A 145 41.99 -13.39 10.55
CA PHE A 145 41.03 -14.41 11.02
C PHE A 145 40.34 -13.99 12.33
N GLN A 146 41.10 -13.39 13.26
CA GLN A 146 40.53 -12.89 14.51
C GLN A 146 39.45 -11.82 14.28
N LYS A 147 39.69 -10.88 13.36
CA LYS A 147 38.69 -9.88 12.96
C LYS A 147 37.44 -10.50 12.33
N LEU A 148 37.60 -11.55 11.53
CA LEU A 148 36.46 -12.26 10.93
C LEU A 148 35.59 -12.93 11.99
N ILE A 149 36.21 -13.55 13.01
CA ILE A 149 35.49 -14.16 14.13
C ILE A 149 34.73 -13.10 14.94
N GLU A 150 35.32 -11.93 15.15
CA GLU A 150 34.67 -10.80 15.84
C GLU A 150 33.42 -10.33 15.07
N VAL A 151 33.52 -10.10 13.76
CA VAL A 151 32.37 -9.71 12.92
C VAL A 151 31.24 -10.74 13.00
N GLN A 152 31.56 -12.03 12.91
CA GLN A 152 30.56 -13.10 13.00
C GLN A 152 29.88 -13.19 14.38
N ARG A 153 30.61 -12.86 15.46
CA ARG A 153 30.03 -12.79 16.82
C ARG A 153 29.06 -11.63 16.94
N ASP A 154 29.44 -10.46 16.44
CA ASP A 154 28.61 -9.26 16.48
C ASP A 154 27.33 -9.45 15.65
N GLU A 155 27.43 -10.07 14.47
CA GLU A 155 26.27 -10.42 13.62
C GLU A 155 25.30 -11.37 14.35
N ARG A 156 25.82 -12.40 15.01
CA ARG A 156 25.00 -13.36 15.76
C ARG A 156 24.30 -12.70 16.95
N GLU A 157 25.01 -11.84 17.70
CA GLU A 157 24.44 -11.11 18.83
C GLU A 157 23.34 -10.14 18.38
N TYR A 158 23.56 -9.45 17.26
CA TYR A 158 22.57 -8.59 16.63
C TYR A 158 21.30 -9.37 16.23
N ILE A 159 21.45 -10.50 15.53
CA ILE A 159 20.33 -11.36 15.12
C ILE A 159 19.54 -11.84 16.34
N LEU A 160 20.21 -12.28 17.40
CA LEU A 160 19.57 -12.70 18.65
C LEU A 160 18.79 -11.56 19.31
N SER A 161 19.34 -10.35 19.31
CA SER A 161 18.64 -9.15 19.80
C SER A 161 17.36 -8.90 19.01
N CYS A 162 17.44 -8.92 17.67
CA CYS A 162 16.27 -8.71 16.82
C CYS A 162 15.18 -9.76 17.06
N HIS A 163 15.55 -11.04 17.22
CA HIS A 163 14.59 -12.09 17.54
C HIS A 163 13.93 -11.86 18.91
N LYS A 164 14.70 -11.46 19.92
CA LYS A 164 14.17 -11.15 21.25
C LYS A 164 13.15 -10.02 21.20
N ASP A 165 13.44 -8.95 20.46
CA ASP A 165 12.54 -7.82 20.29
C ASP A 165 11.25 -8.24 19.54
N ARG A 166 11.37 -9.08 18.50
CA ARG A 166 10.22 -9.61 17.78
C ARG A 166 9.33 -10.51 18.63
N VAL A 167 9.91 -11.36 19.46
CA VAL A 167 9.15 -12.23 20.38
C VAL A 167 8.43 -11.39 21.43
N GLN A 168 9.09 -10.36 21.98
CA GLN A 168 8.47 -9.45 22.93
C GLN A 168 7.30 -8.70 22.29
N PHE A 169 7.46 -8.25 21.04
CA PHE A 169 6.39 -7.61 20.26
C PHE A 169 5.19 -8.55 20.09
N LEU A 170 5.42 -9.78 19.61
CA LEU A 170 4.34 -10.75 19.39
C LEU A 170 3.58 -11.06 20.68
N LYS A 171 4.29 -11.08 21.82
CA LYS A 171 3.67 -11.28 23.13
C LYS A 171 2.73 -10.12 23.50
N THR A 172 3.19 -8.87 23.34
CA THR A 172 2.37 -7.69 23.63
C THR A 172 1.18 -7.56 22.67
N ASP A 173 1.36 -7.92 21.40
CA ASP A 173 0.28 -7.87 20.40
C ASP A 173 -0.80 -8.93 20.67
N LEU A 174 -0.38 -10.12 21.11
CA LEU A 174 -1.30 -11.17 21.56
C LEU A 174 -2.09 -10.74 22.80
N GLU A 175 -1.43 -10.11 23.78
CA GLU A 175 -2.10 -9.55 24.97
C GLU A 175 -3.12 -8.46 24.59
N PHE A 176 -2.78 -7.59 23.64
CA PHE A 176 -3.67 -6.55 23.14
C PHE A 176 -4.88 -7.13 22.38
N CYS A 177 -4.65 -8.08 21.47
CA CYS A 177 -5.72 -8.75 20.73
C CYS A 177 -6.70 -9.44 21.68
N ASN A 178 -6.20 -10.14 22.70
CA ASN A 178 -7.03 -10.77 23.72
C ASN A 178 -7.84 -9.75 24.52
N SER A 179 -7.23 -8.63 24.91
CA SER A 179 -7.96 -7.55 25.60
C SER A 179 -9.07 -6.97 24.73
N ARG A 180 -8.83 -6.80 23.42
CA ARG A 180 -9.82 -6.23 22.50
C ARG A 180 -10.95 -7.20 22.20
N LEU A 181 -10.64 -8.49 22.07
CA LEU A 181 -11.65 -9.54 21.97
C LEU A 181 -12.55 -9.56 23.19
N ALA A 182 -11.99 -9.46 24.40
CA ALA A 182 -12.79 -9.40 25.63
C ALA A 182 -13.74 -8.19 25.64
N THR A 183 -13.30 -7.00 25.21
CA THR A 183 -14.17 -5.82 25.09
C THR A 183 -15.27 -5.99 24.05
N ILE A 184 -14.97 -6.62 22.91
CA ILE A 184 -15.97 -6.89 21.88
C ILE A 184 -16.99 -7.91 22.38
N GLU A 185 -16.56 -8.97 23.06
CA GLU A 185 -17.45 -9.96 23.67
C GLU A 185 -18.37 -9.33 24.72
N GLU A 186 -17.84 -8.44 25.57
CA GLU A 186 -18.64 -7.70 26.56
C GLU A 186 -19.67 -6.80 25.89
N SER A 187 -19.26 -5.99 24.89
CA SER A 187 -20.18 -5.13 24.13
C SER A 187 -21.26 -5.93 23.39
N TYR A 188 -20.89 -7.06 22.78
CA TYR A 188 -21.83 -7.92 22.08
C TYR A 188 -22.86 -8.51 23.05
N ASN A 189 -22.42 -8.95 24.23
CA ASN A 189 -23.33 -9.47 25.25
C ASN A 189 -24.28 -8.38 25.78
N GLU A 190 -23.79 -7.15 26.00
CA GLU A 190 -24.64 -6.02 26.39
C GLU A 190 -25.67 -5.68 25.31
N GLU A 191 -25.26 -5.65 24.05
CA GLU A 191 -26.14 -5.33 22.93
C GLU A 191 -27.17 -6.43 22.70
N GLN A 192 -26.78 -7.70 22.82
CA GLN A 192 -27.69 -8.83 22.77
C GLN A 192 -28.72 -8.77 23.91
N GLN A 193 -28.32 -8.33 25.10
CA GLN A 193 -29.25 -8.13 26.20
C GLN A 193 -30.19 -6.94 25.95
N ARG A 194 -29.68 -5.80 25.46
CA ARG A 194 -30.52 -4.65 25.08
C ARG A 194 -31.52 -5.00 24.00
N TRP A 195 -31.10 -5.80 23.01
CA TRP A 195 -31.98 -6.29 21.97
C TRP A 195 -33.10 -7.17 22.54
N LYS A 196 -32.77 -8.11 23.44
CA LYS A 196 -33.78 -8.93 24.12
C LYS A 196 -34.78 -8.07 24.91
N ASP A 197 -34.29 -7.14 25.73
CA ASP A 197 -35.13 -6.26 26.55
C ASP A 197 -36.04 -5.36 25.70
N ASN A 198 -35.53 -4.84 24.58
CA ASN A 198 -36.32 -4.04 23.65
C ASN A 198 -37.33 -4.89 22.88
N HIS A 199 -36.91 -6.07 22.42
CA HIS A 199 -37.80 -7.00 21.72
C HIS A 199 -38.96 -7.44 22.62
N GLU A 200 -38.71 -7.73 23.89
CA GLU A 200 -39.76 -8.08 24.87
C GLU A 200 -40.71 -6.90 25.14
N LYS A 201 -40.19 -5.66 25.22
CA LYS A 201 -41.03 -4.45 25.31
C LYS A 201 -41.90 -4.26 24.07
N ASP A 202 -41.36 -4.51 22.88
CA ASP A 202 -42.09 -4.33 21.62
C ASP A 202 -43.13 -5.43 21.42
N ILE A 203 -42.84 -6.67 21.81
CA ILE A 203 -43.85 -7.74 21.90
C ILE A 203 -44.98 -7.32 22.85
N SER A 204 -44.64 -6.79 24.03
CA SER A 204 -45.65 -6.33 24.99
C SER A 204 -46.51 -5.18 24.45
N LYS A 205 -45.92 -4.25 23.70
CA LYS A 205 -46.67 -3.18 23.00
C LYS A 205 -47.55 -3.76 21.91
N PHE A 206 -47.05 -4.75 21.16
CA PHE A 206 -47.81 -5.42 20.11
C PHE A 206 -49.02 -6.14 20.70
N ASP A 207 -48.85 -6.88 21.81
CA ASP A 207 -49.96 -7.52 22.52
C ASP A 207 -50.99 -6.50 23.02
N SER A 208 -50.53 -5.35 23.55
CA SER A 208 -51.44 -4.26 23.95
C SER A 208 -52.20 -3.67 22.76
N LEU A 209 -51.54 -3.49 21.62
CA LEU A 209 -52.17 -3.03 20.38
C LEU A 209 -53.15 -4.06 19.83
N GLN A 210 -52.80 -5.34 19.85
CA GLN A 210 -53.66 -6.43 19.43
C GLN A 210 -54.92 -6.48 20.30
N GLN A 211 -54.78 -6.34 21.63
CA GLN A 211 -55.94 -6.24 22.53
C GLN A 211 -56.85 -5.05 22.22
N LYS A 212 -56.27 -3.89 21.86
CA LYS A 212 -57.04 -2.71 21.42
C LYS A 212 -57.76 -2.95 20.10
N ILE A 213 -57.09 -3.58 19.13
CA ILE A 213 -57.68 -3.96 17.84
C ILE A 213 -58.83 -4.94 18.06
N ASP A 214 -58.63 -5.97 18.87
CA ASP A 214 -59.67 -6.95 19.20
C ASP A 214 -60.86 -6.29 19.89
N GLN A 215 -60.61 -5.31 20.77
CA GLN A 215 -61.67 -4.51 21.38
C GLN A 215 -62.43 -3.70 20.33
N GLN A 216 -61.74 -3.01 19.43
CA GLN A 216 -62.38 -2.26 18.35
C GLN A 216 -63.18 -3.15 17.40
N ILE A 217 -62.70 -4.36 17.11
CA ILE A 217 -63.45 -5.35 16.31
C ILE A 217 -64.72 -5.79 17.04
N ARG A 218 -64.66 -6.02 18.36
CA ARG A 218 -65.85 -6.33 19.18
C ARG A 218 -66.84 -5.18 19.16
N ASP A 219 -66.38 -3.96 19.39
CA ASP A 219 -67.23 -2.77 19.40
C ASP A 219 -67.86 -2.54 18.02
N ARG A 220 -67.10 -2.72 16.92
CA ARG A 220 -67.61 -2.62 15.54
C ARG A 220 -68.64 -3.70 15.22
N LYS A 221 -68.46 -4.94 15.69
CA LYS A 221 -69.45 -6.01 15.55
C LYS A 221 -70.72 -5.70 16.33
N GLN A 222 -70.60 -5.15 17.52
CA GLN A 222 -71.74 -4.76 18.36
C GLN A 222 -72.54 -3.63 17.71
N LEU A 223 -71.85 -2.61 17.20
CA LEU A 223 -72.47 -1.54 16.42
C LEU A 223 -73.10 -2.06 15.12
N GLN A 224 -72.45 -2.98 14.41
CA GLN A 224 -73.06 -3.62 13.23
C GLN A 224 -74.33 -4.39 13.60
N GLN A 225 -74.36 -5.08 14.74
CA GLN A 225 -75.57 -5.77 15.21
C GLN A 225 -76.69 -4.78 15.59
N GLU A 226 -76.35 -3.66 16.25
CA GLU A 226 -77.30 -2.58 16.53
C GLU A 226 -77.84 -1.97 15.24
N ILE A 227 -76.97 -1.66 14.27
CA ILE A 227 -77.34 -1.17 12.94
C ILE A 227 -78.26 -2.18 12.26
N MET A 228 -77.92 -3.47 12.21
CA MET A 228 -78.78 -4.50 11.64
C MET A 228 -80.14 -4.60 12.37
N SER A 229 -80.17 -4.43 13.69
CA SER A 229 -81.41 -4.44 14.46
C SER A 229 -82.30 -3.23 14.15
N LEU A 230 -81.70 -2.06 13.97
CA LEU A 230 -82.36 -0.81 13.61
C LEU A 230 -82.82 -0.82 12.15
N GLU A 231 -81.99 -1.29 11.22
CA GLU A 231 -82.33 -1.51 9.82
C GLU A 231 -83.52 -2.48 9.70
N LYS A 232 -83.55 -3.54 10.53
CA LYS A 232 -84.70 -4.47 10.60
C LYS A 232 -85.96 -3.84 11.19
N GLN A 233 -85.83 -2.96 12.18
CA GLN A 233 -86.96 -2.18 12.72
C GLN A 233 -87.49 -1.13 11.72
N LEU A 234 -86.62 -0.64 10.84
CA LEU A 234 -86.91 0.40 9.85
C LEU A 234 -87.25 -0.14 8.45
N GLY A 235 -87.09 -1.45 8.20
CA GLY A 235 -87.42 -2.10 6.94
C GLY A 235 -86.42 -1.86 5.80
N ILE A 236 -85.14 -1.65 6.11
CA ILE A 236 -84.08 -1.33 5.13
C ILE A 236 -83.25 -2.60 4.83
N GLU A 237 -83.17 -3.03 3.56
CA GLU A 237 -82.34 -4.15 3.13
C GLU A 237 -80.86 -3.73 2.97
N SER A 238 -79.98 -4.30 3.80
CA SER A 238 -78.54 -3.99 3.82
C SER A 238 -77.78 -4.73 2.70
N LYS A 239 -77.03 -3.96 1.90
CA LYS A 239 -76.08 -4.44 0.89
C LYS A 239 -74.66 -4.13 1.38
N GLN A 240 -73.89 -5.13 1.82
CA GLN A 240 -72.42 -5.09 1.72
C GLN A 240 -71.72 -6.42 2.08
N THR A 241 -71.12 -7.02 1.06
CA THR A 241 -69.90 -7.86 1.09
C THR A 241 -69.18 -7.49 -0.22
N SER A 242 -67.88 -7.28 -0.36
CA SER A 242 -66.69 -7.66 0.41
C SER A 242 -65.49 -7.10 -0.37
N SER A 243 -64.54 -6.40 0.25
CA SER A 243 -63.19 -6.19 -0.31
C SER A 243 -62.23 -5.67 0.76
N GLU A 244 -61.55 -6.57 1.46
CA GLU A 244 -60.32 -6.29 2.20
C GLU A 244 -59.37 -7.45 1.87
N ASN A 245 -58.37 -7.21 1.01
CA ASN A 245 -57.16 -8.01 0.85
C ASN A 245 -56.19 -7.25 -0.07
N GLU A 246 -55.43 -6.31 0.50
CA GLU A 246 -54.20 -5.81 -0.09
C GLU A 246 -53.04 -6.39 0.72
N SER A 247 -52.30 -7.32 0.11
CA SER A 247 -51.09 -7.91 0.68
C SER A 247 -49.86 -7.15 0.18
N SER A 248 -49.05 -6.69 1.14
CA SER A 248 -47.71 -6.11 0.97
C SER A 248 -46.80 -6.93 0.05
N GLU A 249 -46.21 -6.27 -0.95
CA GLU A 249 -45.20 -6.84 -1.85
C GLU A 249 -43.88 -7.13 -1.10
N MET A 250 -43.31 -8.32 -1.33
CA MET A 250 -41.92 -8.65 -1.03
C MET A 250 -41.11 -8.64 -2.32
N VAL A 251 -39.94 -8.02 -2.30
CA VAL A 251 -38.95 -8.06 -3.38
C VAL A 251 -38.23 -9.41 -3.36
N PHE A 252 -38.15 -10.09 -4.51
CA PHE A 252 -37.49 -11.39 -4.67
C PHE A 252 -36.27 -11.26 -5.60
N SER A 253 -35.19 -11.99 -5.29
CA SER A 253 -34.08 -12.23 -6.23
C SER A 253 -34.25 -13.60 -6.90
N PHE A 254 -33.88 -13.72 -8.18
CA PHE A 254 -34.08 -14.94 -9.00
C PHE A 254 -32.78 -15.41 -9.64
N THR A 255 -32.67 -16.72 -9.85
CA THR A 255 -31.62 -17.35 -10.66
C THR A 255 -32.02 -17.46 -12.14
N TYR A 256 -31.06 -17.62 -13.06
CA TYR A 256 -31.31 -17.72 -14.53
C TYR A 256 -32.33 -18.80 -14.90
N ASN A 257 -32.24 -19.96 -14.24
CA ASN A 257 -33.13 -21.09 -14.51
C ASN A 257 -34.57 -20.82 -14.02
N GLU A 258 -34.73 -20.05 -12.94
CA GLU A 258 -36.03 -19.63 -12.42
C GLU A 258 -36.68 -18.60 -13.34
N LEU A 259 -35.90 -17.65 -13.86
CA LEU A 259 -36.38 -16.67 -14.85
C LEU A 259 -36.84 -17.35 -16.14
N ILE A 260 -36.04 -18.27 -16.69
CA ILE A 260 -36.44 -19.04 -17.88
C ILE A 260 -37.71 -19.85 -17.62
N SER A 261 -37.81 -20.50 -16.46
CA SER A 261 -39.00 -21.28 -16.10
C SER A 261 -40.25 -20.40 -16.01
N ARG A 262 -40.13 -19.18 -15.47
CA ARG A 262 -41.22 -18.19 -15.43
C ARG A 262 -41.60 -17.67 -16.80
N LEU A 263 -40.63 -17.33 -17.66
CA LEU A 263 -40.90 -16.88 -19.02
C LEU A 263 -41.54 -17.99 -19.86
N GLN A 264 -41.13 -19.25 -19.68
CA GLN A 264 -41.76 -20.40 -20.33
C GLN A 264 -43.19 -20.63 -19.84
N LYS A 265 -43.44 -20.46 -18.53
CA LYS A 265 -44.77 -20.51 -17.94
C LYS A 265 -45.68 -19.42 -18.51
N MET A 266 -45.24 -18.16 -18.50
CA MET A 266 -45.99 -17.06 -19.11
C MET A 266 -46.28 -17.32 -20.60
N LYS A 267 -45.29 -17.80 -21.36
CA LYS A 267 -45.46 -18.18 -22.77
C LYS A 267 -46.54 -19.26 -22.96
N SER A 268 -46.60 -20.24 -22.07
CA SER A 268 -47.62 -21.29 -22.08
C SER A 268 -49.01 -20.77 -21.72
N GLU A 269 -49.10 -19.83 -20.78
CA GLU A 269 -50.36 -19.20 -20.36
C GLU A 269 -50.95 -18.34 -21.50
N ILE A 270 -50.09 -17.59 -22.20
CA ILE A 270 -50.46 -16.86 -23.44
C ILE A 270 -50.97 -17.84 -24.51
N ARG A 271 -50.24 -18.94 -24.74
CA ARG A 271 -50.58 -19.92 -25.78
C ARG A 271 -51.88 -20.66 -25.49
N ASN A 272 -52.20 -20.85 -24.21
CA ASN A 272 -53.41 -21.53 -23.75
C ASN A 272 -54.60 -20.58 -23.59
N GLY A 273 -54.47 -19.29 -23.94
CA GLY A 273 -55.56 -18.32 -23.94
C GLY A 273 -56.00 -17.89 -22.54
N GLN A 274 -55.16 -18.05 -21.52
CA GLN A 274 -55.42 -17.46 -20.21
C GLN A 274 -55.30 -15.93 -20.31
N LYS A 275 -56.25 -15.22 -19.70
CA LYS A 275 -56.19 -13.76 -19.55
C LYS A 275 -55.04 -13.43 -18.60
N LEU A 276 -53.91 -13.01 -19.17
CA LEU A 276 -52.85 -12.33 -18.42
C LEU A 276 -53.24 -10.87 -18.26
N GLU A 277 -53.15 -10.36 -17.05
CA GLU A 277 -53.35 -8.93 -16.81
C GLU A 277 -52.08 -8.17 -17.24
N LEU A 278 -52.24 -6.89 -17.60
CA LEU A 278 -51.11 -6.07 -18.03
C LEU A 278 -50.04 -5.96 -16.92
N GLY A 279 -50.45 -6.02 -15.66
CA GLY A 279 -49.55 -6.06 -14.50
C GLY A 279 -48.62 -7.26 -14.52
N ASP A 280 -49.11 -8.48 -14.80
CA ASP A 280 -48.29 -9.70 -14.80
C ASP A 280 -47.17 -9.66 -15.85
N ILE A 281 -47.46 -9.02 -17.00
CA ILE A 281 -46.51 -8.79 -18.07
C ILE A 281 -45.46 -7.75 -17.63
N ILE A 282 -45.88 -6.68 -16.97
CA ILE A 282 -44.98 -5.63 -16.46
C ILE A 282 -44.05 -6.19 -15.39
N TYR A 283 -44.55 -6.94 -14.40
CA TYR A 283 -43.70 -7.59 -13.39
C TYR A 283 -42.70 -8.56 -14.00
N SER A 284 -43.11 -9.34 -15.02
CA SER A 284 -42.20 -10.25 -15.71
C SER A 284 -41.13 -9.50 -16.53
N LEU A 285 -41.47 -8.32 -17.07
CA LEU A 285 -40.51 -7.46 -17.75
C LEU A 285 -39.54 -6.78 -16.78
N ASP A 286 -40.02 -6.33 -15.61
CA ASP A 286 -39.17 -5.79 -14.55
C ASP A 286 -38.21 -6.85 -14.00
N ASP A 287 -38.66 -8.09 -13.80
CA ASP A 287 -37.80 -9.22 -13.42
C ASP A 287 -36.69 -9.48 -14.48
N VAL A 288 -37.03 -9.36 -15.76
CA VAL A 288 -36.06 -9.50 -16.88
C VAL A 288 -35.11 -8.31 -16.95
N CYS A 289 -35.61 -7.08 -16.79
CA CYS A 289 -34.78 -5.88 -16.71
C CYS A 289 -33.80 -5.97 -15.55
N HIS A 290 -34.27 -6.35 -14.36
CA HIS A 290 -33.43 -6.50 -13.18
C HIS A 290 -32.39 -7.62 -13.34
N TYR A 291 -32.77 -8.75 -13.97
CA TYR A 291 -31.82 -9.79 -14.32
C TYR A 291 -30.80 -9.33 -15.37
N LEU A 292 -31.20 -8.57 -16.39
CA LEU A 292 -30.29 -8.01 -17.41
C LEU A 292 -29.38 -6.90 -16.85
N GLU A 293 -29.82 -6.14 -15.86
CA GLU A 293 -28.96 -5.21 -15.11
C GLU A 293 -27.88 -5.98 -14.34
N PHE A 294 -28.21 -7.17 -13.82
CA PHE A 294 -27.29 -8.04 -13.11
C PHE A 294 -26.43 -8.95 -14.00
N THR A 295 -26.84 -9.19 -15.26
CA THR A 295 -26.19 -10.18 -16.15
C THR A 295 -25.75 -9.63 -17.51
N GLY A 296 -26.09 -8.38 -17.84
CA GLY A 296 -25.69 -7.72 -19.07
C GLY A 296 -24.17 -7.50 -19.10
N GLN A 297 -23.52 -8.12 -20.08
CA GLN A 297 -22.08 -8.04 -20.39
C GLN A 297 -21.44 -6.73 -19.92
N GLU A 298 -20.47 -6.82 -19.00
CA GLU A 298 -19.89 -5.69 -18.26
C GLU A 298 -19.42 -4.52 -19.15
N SER A 299 -19.06 -4.79 -20.41
CA SER A 299 -18.76 -3.79 -21.45
C SER A 299 -19.95 -2.91 -21.88
N PHE A 300 -21.19 -3.42 -21.85
CA PHE A 300 -22.43 -2.70 -22.12
C PHE A 300 -22.74 -1.70 -21.00
N ASN A 301 -22.48 -2.07 -19.74
CA ASN A 301 -22.65 -1.19 -18.58
C ASN A 301 -21.70 0.00 -18.61
N ILE A 302 -20.45 -0.21 -19.04
CA ILE A 302 -19.46 0.87 -19.19
C ILE A 302 -19.89 1.84 -20.31
N ARG A 303 -20.31 1.32 -21.47
CA ARG A 303 -20.78 2.16 -22.59
C ARG A 303 -22.03 2.95 -22.25
N SER A 304 -23.02 2.33 -21.62
CA SER A 304 -24.25 2.99 -21.20
C SER A 304 -23.95 4.12 -20.21
N ARG A 305 -23.05 3.87 -19.25
CA ARG A 305 -22.66 4.86 -18.24
C ARG A 305 -21.94 6.08 -18.80
N PHE A 306 -21.11 5.88 -19.82
CA PHE A 306 -20.30 6.94 -20.44
C PHE A 306 -20.64 7.14 -21.92
N GLU A 307 -21.93 7.04 -22.26
CA GLU A 307 -22.43 7.12 -23.65
C GLU A 307 -21.96 8.41 -24.35
N ASN A 308 -21.92 9.51 -23.59
CA ASN A 308 -21.45 10.82 -24.07
C ASN A 308 -19.96 10.85 -24.47
N LEU A 309 -19.15 9.93 -23.93
CA LEU A 309 -17.74 9.81 -24.26
C LEU A 309 -17.54 8.95 -25.52
N PHE A 310 -18.32 7.86 -25.68
CA PHE A 310 -18.15 6.86 -26.73
C PHE A 310 -19.03 7.09 -27.97
N LEU A 311 -18.87 8.23 -28.65
CA LEU A 311 -19.71 8.59 -29.81
C LEU A 311 -19.18 8.08 -31.15
N SER A 312 -17.89 7.80 -31.25
CA SER A 312 -17.22 7.37 -32.49
C SER A 312 -17.07 5.85 -32.57
N LEU A 313 -17.09 5.16 -31.42
CA LEU A 313 -17.03 3.71 -31.37
C LEU A 313 -18.35 3.06 -31.81
N PRO A 314 -18.31 2.08 -32.74
CA PRO A 314 -19.46 1.24 -33.06
C PRO A 314 -20.05 0.56 -31.81
N SER A 315 -21.36 0.33 -31.80
CA SER A 315 -22.07 -0.30 -30.68
C SER A 315 -21.67 -1.76 -30.43
N ASP A 316 -21.14 -2.43 -31.45
CA ASP A 316 -20.63 -3.80 -31.42
C ASP A 316 -19.11 -3.90 -31.18
N HIS A 317 -18.41 -2.76 -31.03
CA HIS A 317 -16.98 -2.75 -30.80
C HIS A 317 -16.63 -3.35 -29.44
N LYS A 318 -15.81 -4.40 -29.45
CA LYS A 318 -15.36 -5.13 -28.27
C LYS A 318 -14.07 -4.52 -27.71
N PRO A 319 -13.94 -4.39 -26.38
CA PRO A 319 -12.73 -3.88 -25.76
C PRO A 319 -11.59 -4.89 -25.96
N ASN A 320 -10.37 -4.39 -26.13
CA ASN A 320 -9.16 -5.19 -26.04
C ASN A 320 -8.68 -5.18 -24.59
N ILE A 321 -8.89 -6.29 -23.88
CA ILE A 321 -8.47 -6.45 -22.49
C ILE A 321 -6.94 -6.44 -22.42
N ARG A 322 -6.40 -5.44 -21.72
CA ARG A 322 -4.97 -5.23 -21.52
C ARG A 322 -4.50 -5.89 -20.22
N ASP A 323 -3.20 -6.14 -20.15
CA ASP A 323 -2.59 -6.70 -18.96
C ASP A 323 -2.43 -5.67 -17.84
N ARG A 324 -2.02 -6.17 -16.66
CA ARG A 324 -1.81 -5.33 -15.48
C ARG A 324 -0.77 -4.24 -15.71
N ALA A 325 0.35 -4.57 -16.36
CA ALA A 325 1.44 -3.63 -16.60
C ALA A 325 0.96 -2.42 -17.42
N TRP A 326 0.21 -2.66 -18.48
CA TRP A 326 -0.37 -1.59 -19.29
C TRP A 326 -1.34 -0.70 -18.49
N VAL A 327 -2.19 -1.30 -17.64
CA VAL A 327 -3.12 -0.53 -16.81
C VAL A 327 -2.37 0.31 -15.78
N ASP A 328 -1.36 -0.26 -15.10
CA ASP A 328 -0.52 0.46 -14.15
C ASP A 328 0.24 1.63 -14.81
N ASP A 329 0.75 1.43 -16.03
CA ASP A 329 1.39 2.47 -16.84
C ASP A 329 0.40 3.59 -17.23
N ALA A 330 -0.80 3.22 -17.67
CA ALA A 330 -1.86 4.16 -18.03
C ALA A 330 -2.30 5.01 -16.82
N LEU A 331 -2.46 4.39 -15.65
CA LEU A 331 -2.79 5.10 -14.41
C LEU A 331 -1.67 6.07 -14.00
N SER A 332 -0.40 5.63 -14.10
CA SER A 332 0.76 6.48 -13.82
C SER A 332 0.77 7.72 -14.72
N PHE A 333 0.57 7.52 -16.02
CA PHE A 333 0.52 8.60 -17.01
C PHE A 333 -0.62 9.58 -16.71
N VAL A 334 -1.83 9.06 -16.46
CA VAL A 334 -3.03 9.85 -16.19
C VAL A 334 -2.87 10.68 -14.92
N TYR A 335 -2.42 10.07 -13.82
CA TYR A 335 -2.28 10.78 -12.55
C TYR A 335 -1.18 11.83 -12.63
N ALA A 336 -0.06 11.54 -13.29
CA ALA A 336 0.98 12.55 -13.55
C ALA A 336 0.42 13.75 -14.33
N THR A 337 -0.34 13.50 -15.40
CA THR A 337 -0.98 14.54 -16.20
C THR A 337 -2.01 15.34 -15.38
N TYR A 338 -2.79 14.66 -14.55
CA TYR A 338 -3.77 15.29 -13.66
C TYR A 338 -3.08 16.19 -12.63
N ILE A 339 -2.01 15.73 -11.99
CA ILE A 339 -1.20 16.53 -11.07
C ILE A 339 -0.65 17.78 -11.77
N VAL A 340 -0.12 17.65 -12.99
CA VAL A 340 0.38 18.79 -13.77
C VAL A 340 -0.74 19.79 -14.04
N SER A 341 -1.93 19.31 -14.42
CA SER A 341 -3.11 20.17 -14.62
C SER A 341 -3.51 20.92 -13.34
N LEU A 342 -3.53 20.24 -12.20
CA LEU A 342 -3.79 20.85 -10.89
C LEU A 342 -2.74 21.91 -10.53
N SER A 343 -1.46 21.63 -10.82
CA SER A 343 -0.34 22.56 -10.60
C SER A 343 -0.39 23.82 -11.47
N GLN A 344 -1.20 23.83 -12.54
CA GLN A 344 -1.38 24.95 -13.44
C GLN A 344 -2.67 25.73 -13.16
N SER A 345 -3.62 25.16 -12.41
CA SER A 345 -4.86 25.83 -12.04
C SER A 345 -4.63 26.92 -11.00
N GLU A 346 -5.36 28.04 -11.14
CA GLU A 346 -5.34 29.13 -10.16
C GLU A 346 -6.06 28.76 -8.85
N GLN A 347 -7.08 27.91 -8.94
CA GLN A 347 -7.84 27.40 -7.79
C GLN A 347 -8.09 25.90 -7.98
N ILE A 348 -7.73 25.08 -6.98
CA ILE A 348 -7.90 23.63 -7.07
C ILE A 348 -9.38 23.24 -7.00
N SER A 349 -10.15 23.94 -6.16
CA SER A 349 -11.60 23.75 -5.98
C SER A 349 -12.44 24.14 -7.21
N SER A 350 -11.88 24.88 -8.17
CA SER A 350 -12.57 25.24 -9.42
C SER A 350 -12.42 24.18 -10.53
N THR A 351 -11.53 23.20 -10.33
CA THR A 351 -11.33 22.07 -11.25
C THR A 351 -12.48 21.06 -11.12
N LYS A 352 -13.68 21.45 -11.57
CA LYS A 352 -14.91 20.64 -11.54
C LYS A 352 -15.04 19.69 -12.73
N ILE A 353 -13.96 19.46 -13.48
CA ILE A 353 -14.00 18.56 -14.63
C ILE A 353 -14.19 17.15 -14.09
N ASP A 354 -15.26 16.49 -14.54
CA ASP A 354 -15.51 15.08 -14.25
C ASP A 354 -14.27 14.24 -14.62
N PHE A 355 -13.90 13.29 -13.76
CA PHE A 355 -12.64 12.57 -13.94
C PHE A 355 -12.65 11.70 -15.21
N ALA A 356 -13.79 11.10 -15.58
CA ALA A 356 -13.89 10.34 -16.83
C ALA A 356 -13.75 11.25 -18.06
N LEU A 357 -14.31 12.46 -17.99
CA LEU A 357 -14.10 13.47 -19.03
C LEU A 357 -12.64 13.92 -19.12
N PHE A 358 -11.95 14.07 -17.98
CA PHE A 358 -10.51 14.37 -17.95
C PHE A 358 -9.68 13.26 -18.61
N LEU A 359 -9.98 11.98 -18.35
CA LEU A 359 -9.33 10.84 -19.02
C LEU A 359 -9.51 10.93 -20.54
N HIS A 360 -10.75 11.11 -20.99
CA HIS A 360 -11.07 11.23 -22.41
C HIS A 360 -10.30 12.39 -23.07
N GLN A 361 -10.26 13.56 -22.43
CA GLN A 361 -9.52 14.73 -22.93
C GLN A 361 -8.01 14.47 -22.99
N THR A 362 -7.48 13.76 -22.00
CA THR A 362 -6.06 13.37 -21.93
C THR A 362 -5.70 12.45 -23.10
N PHE A 363 -6.47 11.39 -23.33
CA PHE A 363 -6.24 10.50 -24.47
C PHE A 363 -6.48 11.19 -25.81
N LEU A 364 -7.50 12.04 -25.92
CA LEU A 364 -7.71 12.84 -27.13
C LEU A 364 -6.53 13.77 -27.41
N HIS A 365 -5.90 14.32 -26.38
CA HIS A 365 -4.70 15.14 -26.53
C HIS A 365 -3.52 14.33 -27.08
N ILE A 366 -3.32 13.10 -26.61
CA ILE A 366 -2.21 12.22 -27.04
C ILE A 366 -2.43 11.67 -28.43
N PHE A 367 -3.62 11.13 -28.73
CA PHE A 367 -3.88 10.45 -29.99
C PHE A 367 -4.31 11.40 -31.11
N GLY A 368 -4.77 12.61 -30.75
CA GLY A 368 -5.21 13.65 -31.68
C GLY A 368 -6.48 13.33 -32.46
N ASN A 369 -7.09 12.16 -32.22
CA ASN A 369 -8.35 11.76 -32.82
C ASN A 369 -9.28 11.10 -31.79
N ARG A 370 -10.57 11.17 -32.08
CA ARG A 370 -11.62 10.73 -31.15
C ARG A 370 -11.77 9.21 -31.09
N GLU A 371 -11.72 8.53 -32.23
CA GLU A 371 -11.90 7.07 -32.29
C GLU A 371 -10.86 6.35 -31.44
N GLN A 372 -9.58 6.70 -31.59
CA GLN A 372 -8.49 6.08 -30.83
C GLN A 372 -8.56 6.42 -29.34
N ALA A 373 -8.86 7.68 -29.00
CA ALA A 373 -9.03 8.08 -27.60
C ALA A 373 -10.17 7.32 -26.92
N GLU A 374 -11.29 7.13 -27.63
CA GLU A 374 -12.41 6.33 -27.14
C GLU A 374 -12.04 4.84 -27.03
N LYS A 375 -11.33 4.26 -28.00
CA LYS A 375 -10.84 2.86 -27.94
C LYS A 375 -9.96 2.66 -26.71
N THR A 376 -8.94 3.49 -26.53
CA THR A 376 -8.01 3.39 -25.40
C THR A 376 -8.71 3.62 -24.06
N LEU A 377 -9.66 4.56 -23.98
CA LEU A 377 -10.47 4.75 -22.78
C LEU A 377 -11.32 3.51 -22.48
N PHE A 378 -11.94 2.93 -23.50
CA PHE A 378 -12.79 1.74 -23.34
C PHE A 378 -11.97 0.53 -22.90
N ASP A 379 -10.81 0.31 -23.52
CA ASP A 379 -9.82 -0.70 -23.12
C ASP A 379 -9.41 -0.50 -21.65
N LEU A 380 -9.09 0.73 -21.23
CA LEU A 380 -8.70 1.04 -19.85
C LEU A 380 -9.80 0.72 -18.85
N LEU A 381 -11.04 1.15 -19.11
CA LEU A 381 -12.15 0.93 -18.19
C LEU A 381 -12.49 -0.57 -18.06
N CYS A 382 -12.53 -1.29 -19.18
CA CYS A 382 -12.81 -2.73 -19.17
C CYS A 382 -11.68 -3.53 -18.50
N SER A 383 -10.43 -3.24 -18.82
CA SER A 383 -9.28 -3.92 -18.21
C SER A 383 -9.18 -3.61 -16.71
N SER A 384 -9.45 -2.36 -16.32
CA SER A 384 -9.50 -1.95 -14.91
C SER A 384 -10.58 -2.72 -14.15
N LYS A 385 -11.78 -2.87 -14.73
CA LYS A 385 -12.85 -3.61 -14.07
C LYS A 385 -12.46 -5.05 -13.78
N GLN A 386 -11.90 -5.74 -14.78
CA GLN A 386 -11.44 -7.12 -14.61
C GLN A 386 -10.36 -7.24 -13.51
N LEU A 387 -9.34 -6.36 -13.53
CA LEU A 387 -8.28 -6.38 -12.51
C LEU A 387 -8.79 -6.04 -11.11
N SER A 388 -9.82 -5.20 -10.99
CA SER A 388 -10.47 -4.90 -9.70
C SER A 388 -11.21 -6.13 -9.16
N ASP A 389 -11.87 -6.92 -10.01
CA ASP A 389 -12.53 -8.16 -9.62
C ASP A 389 -11.53 -9.25 -9.22
N GLU A 390 -10.29 -9.18 -9.73
CA GLU A 390 -9.14 -9.99 -9.29
C GLU A 390 -8.51 -9.50 -7.96
N GLY A 391 -9.01 -8.39 -7.39
CA GLY A 391 -8.58 -7.87 -6.09
C GLY A 391 -7.46 -6.83 -6.14
N ASN A 392 -7.17 -6.22 -7.31
CA ASN A 392 -6.18 -5.16 -7.40
C ASN A 392 -6.70 -3.87 -6.72
N LEU A 393 -6.06 -3.49 -5.61
CA LEU A 393 -6.48 -2.35 -4.79
C LEU A 393 -6.34 -1.00 -5.51
N LYS A 394 -5.23 -0.77 -6.21
CA LYS A 394 -4.98 0.48 -6.94
C LYS A 394 -6.06 0.73 -7.97
N VAL A 395 -6.40 -0.31 -8.74
CA VAL A 395 -7.42 -0.25 -9.78
C VAL A 395 -8.82 -0.11 -9.17
N THR A 396 -9.08 -0.75 -8.03
CA THR A 396 -10.33 -0.59 -7.29
C THR A 396 -10.55 0.86 -6.86
N LEU A 397 -9.52 1.52 -6.33
CA LEU A 397 -9.59 2.95 -5.99
C LEU A 397 -9.79 3.83 -7.24
N PHE A 398 -9.09 3.54 -8.33
CA PHE A 398 -9.29 4.24 -9.61
C PHE A 398 -10.74 4.19 -10.08
N LEU A 399 -11.36 3.01 -10.06
CA LEU A 399 -12.76 2.83 -10.44
C LEU A 399 -13.72 3.58 -9.50
N ARG A 400 -13.42 3.66 -8.20
CA ARG A 400 -14.20 4.46 -7.24
C ARG A 400 -14.17 5.96 -7.57
N PHE A 401 -13.02 6.48 -8.02
CA PHE A 401 -12.92 7.88 -8.48
C PHE A 401 -13.69 8.15 -9.78
N LEU A 402 -13.95 7.13 -10.59
CA LEU A 402 -14.83 7.17 -11.77
C LEU A 402 -16.31 6.91 -11.42
N GLY A 403 -16.60 6.70 -10.14
CA GLY A 403 -17.92 6.51 -9.60
C GLY A 403 -18.46 5.08 -9.64
N TYR A 404 -17.61 4.08 -9.93
CA TYR A 404 -18.00 2.68 -9.77
C TYR A 404 -17.99 2.28 -8.30
N ASN A 405 -18.86 1.33 -7.92
CA ASN A 405 -18.88 0.61 -6.64
C ASN A 405 -18.38 1.43 -5.43
N ASP A 406 -19.28 2.16 -4.76
CA ASP A 406 -18.96 3.11 -3.68
C ASP A 406 -18.17 4.34 -4.18
N PRO A 407 -18.84 5.24 -4.92
CA PRO A 407 -18.21 6.35 -5.62
C PRO A 407 -17.56 7.34 -4.66
N LEU A 408 -16.32 7.72 -4.97
CA LEU A 408 -15.58 8.72 -4.19
C LEU A 408 -15.68 10.11 -4.84
N PRO A 409 -15.80 11.17 -4.04
CA PRO A 409 -15.90 12.54 -4.55
C PRO A 409 -14.57 13.04 -5.12
N THR A 410 -14.62 14.07 -5.97
CA THR A 410 -13.43 14.62 -6.66
C THR A 410 -12.32 15.08 -5.71
N PHE A 411 -12.66 15.62 -4.54
CA PHE A 411 -11.65 16.04 -3.56
C PHE A 411 -10.87 14.84 -2.97
N ALA A 412 -11.47 13.64 -2.95
CA ALA A 412 -10.82 12.42 -2.50
C ALA A 412 -9.75 11.98 -3.51
N LEU A 413 -10.03 12.12 -4.82
CA LEU A 413 -9.02 11.96 -5.88
C LEU A 413 -7.89 12.99 -5.74
N GLN A 414 -8.22 14.27 -5.49
CA GLN A 414 -7.23 15.33 -5.28
C GLN A 414 -6.33 15.04 -4.08
N TYR A 415 -6.91 14.53 -2.98
CA TYR A 415 -6.16 14.08 -1.81
C TYR A 415 -5.28 12.87 -2.12
N TYR A 416 -5.78 11.88 -2.86
CA TYR A 416 -5.03 10.70 -3.28
C TYR A 416 -3.79 11.08 -4.09
N VAL A 417 -3.94 11.95 -5.10
CA VAL A 417 -2.78 12.41 -5.89
C VAL A 417 -1.87 13.35 -5.11
N TYR A 418 -2.38 14.12 -4.15
CA TYR A 418 -1.54 14.87 -3.21
C TYR A 418 -0.63 13.93 -2.39
N CYS A 419 -1.18 12.82 -1.89
CA CYS A 419 -0.38 11.80 -1.19
C CYS A 419 0.73 11.25 -2.08
N LEU A 420 0.41 10.91 -3.33
CA LEU A 420 1.41 10.46 -4.32
C LEU A 420 2.52 11.50 -4.52
N VAL A 421 2.18 12.79 -4.68
CA VAL A 421 3.17 13.87 -4.85
C VAL A 421 4.10 14.00 -3.65
N VAL A 422 3.57 13.92 -2.43
CA VAL A 422 4.39 14.02 -1.21
C VAL A 422 5.32 12.81 -1.09
N MET A 423 4.82 11.61 -1.39
CA MET A 423 5.62 10.38 -1.34
C MET A 423 6.71 10.35 -2.41
N SER A 424 6.39 10.74 -3.65
CA SER A 424 7.36 10.75 -4.76
C SER A 424 8.50 11.75 -4.51
N LYS A 425 8.20 12.93 -3.94
CA LYS A 425 9.20 13.95 -3.55
C LYS A 425 10.19 13.47 -2.48
N LEU A 426 9.76 12.59 -1.58
CA LEU A 426 10.60 12.07 -0.49
C LEU A 426 11.34 10.77 -0.86
N GLY A 427 10.82 10.01 -1.83
CA GLY A 427 11.26 8.65 -2.14
C GLY A 427 11.91 8.47 -3.50
N SER A 428 11.10 8.07 -4.49
CA SER A 428 11.55 7.46 -5.75
C SER A 428 11.45 8.37 -6.98
N SER A 429 11.00 9.62 -6.83
CA SER A 429 10.69 10.56 -7.93
C SER A 429 9.58 10.14 -8.92
N CYS A 430 9.26 8.85 -9.05
CA CYS A 430 8.06 8.34 -9.72
C CYS A 430 6.87 8.20 -8.75
N LEU A 431 5.65 8.13 -9.29
CA LEU A 431 4.40 8.03 -8.52
C LEU A 431 4.19 6.62 -7.97
N PHE A 432 4.51 5.59 -8.75
CA PHE A 432 4.34 4.18 -8.38
C PHE A 432 5.66 3.42 -8.51
N PRO A 433 6.58 3.58 -7.54
CA PRO A 433 7.81 2.80 -7.52
C PRO A 433 7.51 1.30 -7.43
N GLU A 434 8.19 0.54 -8.29
CA GLU A 434 8.18 -0.91 -8.23
C GLU A 434 9.50 -1.43 -7.64
N VAL A 435 9.40 -2.50 -6.87
CA VAL A 435 10.56 -3.19 -6.29
C VAL A 435 10.46 -4.68 -6.57
N GLU A 436 11.57 -5.28 -6.95
CA GLU A 436 11.68 -6.71 -7.20
C GLU A 436 11.54 -7.49 -5.89
N SER A 437 10.58 -8.43 -5.85
CA SER A 437 10.31 -9.32 -4.74
C SER A 437 9.94 -10.70 -5.27
N ASN A 438 10.74 -11.73 -4.95
CA ASN A 438 10.49 -13.11 -5.36
C ASN A 438 10.20 -13.30 -6.87
N GLU A 439 10.98 -12.65 -7.74
CA GLU A 439 10.83 -12.68 -9.20
C GLU A 439 9.61 -11.93 -9.76
N GLU A 440 8.83 -11.24 -8.92
CA GLU A 440 7.75 -10.33 -9.32
C GLU A 440 8.07 -8.88 -8.95
N MET A 441 7.67 -7.94 -9.79
CA MET A 441 7.73 -6.52 -9.47
C MET A 441 6.49 -6.15 -8.66
N ILE A 442 6.69 -5.60 -7.47
CA ILE A 442 5.60 -5.16 -6.58
C ILE A 442 5.68 -3.65 -6.35
N GLY A 443 4.52 -2.99 -6.31
CA GLY A 443 4.42 -1.58 -5.93
C GLY A 443 4.88 -1.37 -4.49
N GLY A 444 6.05 -0.76 -4.31
CA GLY A 444 6.75 -0.76 -3.02
C GLY A 444 7.48 0.55 -2.74
N ILE A 445 7.35 1.04 -1.51
CA ILE A 445 8.05 2.24 -1.04
C ILE A 445 8.83 1.94 0.24
N SER A 446 9.97 2.59 0.45
CA SER A 446 10.73 2.44 1.70
C SER A 446 9.84 2.78 2.90
N VAL A 447 9.85 1.93 3.94
CA VAL A 447 9.12 2.18 5.21
C VAL A 447 9.49 3.53 5.82
N THR A 448 10.76 3.93 5.72
CA THR A 448 11.19 5.24 6.23
C THR A 448 10.56 6.40 5.48
N VAL A 449 10.39 6.26 4.17
CA VAL A 449 9.81 7.30 3.30
C VAL A 449 8.30 7.36 3.52
N SER A 450 7.61 6.22 3.54
CA SER A 450 6.17 6.18 3.80
C SER A 450 5.82 6.74 5.17
N SER A 451 6.55 6.39 6.24
CA SER A 451 6.32 6.98 7.57
C SER A 451 6.56 8.49 7.60
N GLN A 452 7.64 9.00 6.97
CA GLN A 452 7.93 10.44 6.92
C GLN A 452 6.89 11.21 6.09
N ALA A 453 6.50 10.67 4.94
CA ALA A 453 5.48 11.24 4.08
C ALA A 453 4.12 11.28 4.79
N ALA A 454 3.70 10.15 5.38
CA ALA A 454 2.44 10.05 6.11
C ALA A 454 2.39 11.00 7.30
N GLN A 455 3.48 11.14 8.07
CA GLN A 455 3.52 12.11 9.16
C GLN A 455 3.29 13.54 8.66
N THR A 456 3.90 13.90 7.52
CA THR A 456 3.72 15.21 6.88
C THR A 456 2.27 15.40 6.41
N ILE A 457 1.71 14.41 5.72
CA ILE A 457 0.34 14.41 5.20
C ILE A 457 -0.69 14.52 6.33
N ILE A 458 -0.61 13.62 7.32
CA ILE A 458 -1.55 13.54 8.45
C ILE A 458 -1.51 14.82 9.29
N SER A 459 -0.33 15.42 9.48
CA SER A 459 -0.19 16.66 10.25
C SER A 459 -0.98 17.84 9.70
N ARG A 460 -1.40 17.80 8.42
CA ARG A 460 -2.22 18.86 7.82
C ARG A 460 -3.67 18.80 8.22
N PHE A 461 -4.20 17.62 8.58
CA PHE A 461 -5.63 17.44 8.80
C PHE A 461 -5.99 16.88 10.17
N ALA A 462 -5.05 16.27 10.87
CA ALA A 462 -5.21 15.76 12.23
C ALA A 462 -4.15 16.33 13.17
N THR A 463 -4.52 16.54 14.43
CA THR A 463 -3.60 17.02 15.48
C THR A 463 -3.74 16.20 16.76
N GLY A 464 -2.76 16.29 17.65
CA GLY A 464 -2.81 15.69 18.99
C GLY A 464 -2.95 14.17 18.96
N ARG A 465 -3.97 13.64 19.65
CA ARG A 465 -4.17 12.19 19.79
C ARG A 465 -4.52 11.50 18.47
N MET A 466 -5.34 12.13 17.62
CA MET A 466 -5.75 11.56 16.33
C MET A 466 -4.57 11.46 15.37
N GLN A 467 -3.74 12.50 15.30
CA GLN A 467 -2.51 12.47 14.50
C GLN A 467 -1.62 11.28 14.92
N LYS A 468 -1.40 11.10 16.22
CA LYS A 468 -0.59 9.99 16.75
C LYS A 468 -1.20 8.63 16.38
N PHE A 469 -2.51 8.48 16.52
CA PHE A 469 -3.24 7.26 16.15
C PHE A 469 -3.06 6.90 14.66
N TYR A 470 -3.28 7.86 13.76
CA TYR A 470 -3.14 7.64 12.32
C TYR A 470 -1.69 7.31 11.93
N THR A 471 -0.71 8.02 12.49
CA THR A 471 0.72 7.76 12.23
C THR A 471 1.16 6.38 12.72
N GLU A 472 0.78 5.99 13.95
CA GLU A 472 1.12 4.66 14.49
C GLU A 472 0.53 3.52 13.65
N ARG A 473 -0.65 3.72 13.05
CA ARG A 473 -1.27 2.72 12.19
C ARG A 473 -0.59 2.64 10.82
N ILE A 474 -0.15 3.75 10.24
CA ILE A 474 0.70 3.72 9.05
C ILE A 474 2.02 3.00 9.32
N GLU A 475 2.66 3.24 10.47
CA GLU A 475 3.87 2.53 10.83
C GLU A 475 3.62 1.01 10.89
N LYS A 476 2.46 0.58 11.41
CA LYS A 476 2.07 -0.83 11.42
C LYS A 476 1.86 -1.40 10.01
N ILE A 477 1.09 -0.71 9.16
CA ILE A 477 0.83 -1.11 7.77
C ILE A 477 2.14 -1.20 6.97
N SER A 478 3.02 -0.21 7.17
CA SER A 478 4.32 -0.16 6.51
C SER A 478 5.23 -1.30 6.96
N ASN A 479 5.19 -1.66 8.25
CA ASN A 479 5.97 -2.77 8.81
C ASN A 479 5.37 -4.16 8.54
N SER A 480 4.12 -4.27 8.08
CA SER A 480 3.52 -5.53 7.62
C SER A 480 3.87 -5.90 6.18
N GLY A 481 4.57 -5.02 5.45
CA GLY A 481 5.01 -5.26 4.06
C GLY A 481 6.02 -6.40 3.87
N PHE A 482 6.31 -6.71 2.60
CA PHE A 482 7.11 -7.86 2.17
C PHE A 482 8.59 -7.82 2.63
N LEU A 483 9.18 -9.00 2.82
CA LEU A 483 10.56 -9.21 3.32
C LEU A 483 11.64 -8.96 2.24
N ARG A 484 12.47 -7.94 2.51
CA ARG A 484 13.93 -7.77 2.28
C ARG A 484 14.58 -8.30 1.00
N PHE A 485 14.68 -7.45 -0.03
CA PHE A 485 15.85 -7.41 -0.91
C PHE A 485 16.78 -6.25 -0.47
N GLY A 486 18.08 -6.50 -0.27
CA GLY A 486 19.06 -5.46 0.08
C GLY A 486 18.99 -4.85 1.50
N GLY A 487 18.23 -5.45 2.43
CA GLY A 487 18.23 -5.08 3.86
C GLY A 487 17.42 -3.83 4.23
N ARG A 488 16.69 -3.22 3.30
CA ARG A 488 15.75 -2.11 3.58
C ARG A 488 14.31 -2.64 3.63
N ALA A 489 13.52 -2.18 4.59
CA ALA A 489 12.12 -2.56 4.71
C ALA A 489 11.27 -1.80 3.67
N ILE A 490 10.37 -2.51 2.99
CA ILE A 490 9.51 -1.97 1.94
C ILE A 490 8.06 -2.14 2.38
N ALA A 491 7.30 -1.05 2.32
CA ALA A 491 5.86 -1.00 2.52
C ALA A 491 5.15 -1.16 1.17
N GLU A 492 4.00 -1.83 1.17
CA GLU A 492 3.10 -1.85 0.03
C GLU A 492 2.44 -0.47 -0.12
N LEU A 493 2.70 0.20 -1.23
CA LEU A 493 2.31 1.60 -1.44
C LEU A 493 0.78 1.76 -1.45
N ASP A 494 0.08 0.88 -2.15
CA ASP A 494 -1.38 0.99 -2.34
C ASP A 494 -2.13 0.85 -1.00
N SER A 495 -1.69 -0.07 -0.13
CA SER A 495 -2.22 -0.24 1.23
C SER A 495 -2.01 1.00 2.11
N VAL A 496 -0.86 1.67 1.97
CA VAL A 496 -0.58 2.95 2.67
C VAL A 496 -1.50 4.06 2.15
N LEU A 497 -1.67 4.18 0.83
CA LEU A 497 -2.52 5.20 0.21
C LEU A 497 -3.99 5.02 0.55
N GLU A 498 -4.51 3.78 0.52
CA GLU A 498 -5.88 3.46 0.91
C GLU A 498 -6.15 3.89 2.36
N TYR A 499 -5.22 3.59 3.28
CA TYR A 499 -5.40 3.97 4.68
C TYR A 499 -5.36 5.50 4.86
N LEU A 500 -4.44 6.20 4.18
CA LEU A 500 -4.39 7.66 4.23
C LEU A 500 -5.69 8.29 3.72
N LEU A 501 -6.26 7.73 2.65
CA LEU A 501 -7.53 8.17 2.08
C LEU A 501 -8.68 7.92 3.05
N THR A 502 -8.74 6.73 3.63
CA THR A 502 -9.76 6.37 4.64
C THR A 502 -9.69 7.29 5.85
N ALA A 503 -8.49 7.54 6.37
CA ALA A 503 -8.29 8.45 7.51
C ALA A 503 -8.72 9.90 7.18
N TYR A 504 -8.52 10.34 5.94
CA TYR A 504 -8.96 11.65 5.48
C TYR A 504 -10.49 11.74 5.39
N LEU A 505 -11.16 10.74 4.82
CA LEU A 505 -12.61 10.66 4.74
C LEU A 505 -13.27 10.52 6.12
N GLU A 506 -12.65 9.78 7.05
CA GLU A 506 -13.10 9.74 8.45
C GLU A 506 -13.07 11.13 9.11
N GLU A 507 -12.04 11.93 8.83
CA GLU A 507 -11.92 13.28 9.38
C GLU A 507 -12.88 14.27 8.71
N GLU A 508 -13.21 14.09 7.44
CA GLU A 508 -14.29 14.81 6.78
C GLU A 508 -15.63 14.48 7.45
N HIS A 509 -15.94 13.19 7.61
CA HIS A 509 -17.20 12.76 8.22
C HIS A 509 -17.38 13.30 9.64
N LYS A 510 -16.31 13.36 10.44
CA LYS A 510 -16.34 14.00 11.77
C LYS A 510 -16.68 15.49 11.72
N ILE A 511 -16.24 16.21 10.67
CA ILE A 511 -16.59 17.62 10.47
C ILE A 511 -18.08 17.73 10.13
N GLU A 512 -18.58 16.86 9.26
CA GLU A 512 -20.01 16.80 8.93
C GLU A 512 -20.86 16.53 10.19
N GLU A 513 -20.51 15.51 10.98
CA GLU A 513 -21.18 15.21 12.25
C GLU A 513 -21.13 16.39 13.22
N ALA A 514 -19.99 17.06 13.35
CA ALA A 514 -19.85 18.23 14.21
C ALA A 514 -20.76 19.40 13.78
N VAL A 515 -20.91 19.61 12.47
CA VAL A 515 -21.81 20.61 11.90
C VAL A 515 -23.27 20.23 12.18
N LEU A 516 -23.65 18.97 11.95
CA LEU A 516 -25.01 18.48 12.25
C LEU A 516 -25.34 18.62 13.74
N ASP A 517 -24.40 18.29 14.62
CA ASP A 517 -24.56 18.44 16.06
C ASP A 517 -24.63 19.92 16.49
N ALA A 518 -23.92 20.81 15.80
CA ALA A 518 -24.06 22.25 16.05
C ALA A 518 -25.47 22.75 15.69
N VAL A 519 -26.05 22.28 14.58
CA VAL A 519 -27.43 22.61 14.19
C VAL A 519 -28.44 22.03 15.19
N LYS A 520 -28.27 20.78 15.64
CA LYS A 520 -29.15 20.14 16.63
C LYS A 520 -29.17 20.86 17.98
N LYS A 521 -28.07 21.53 18.35
CA LYS A 521 -27.96 22.32 19.59
C LYS A 521 -28.70 23.65 19.52
N LEU A 522 -29.14 24.09 18.34
CA LEU A 522 -30.02 25.25 18.20
C LEU A 522 -31.40 24.94 18.79
N SER A 523 -32.04 25.95 19.39
CA SER A 523 -33.34 25.79 20.06
C SER A 523 -34.45 25.27 19.15
N SER A 524 -34.41 25.64 17.88
CA SER A 524 -35.37 25.24 16.85
C SER A 524 -34.88 24.06 15.99
N GLN A 525 -33.66 23.56 16.23
CA GLN A 525 -32.97 22.56 15.41
C GLN A 525 -32.87 22.93 13.91
N GLN A 526 -33.05 24.22 13.60
CA GLN A 526 -33.09 24.80 12.26
C GLN A 526 -32.45 26.18 12.32
N ILE A 527 -32.02 26.70 11.18
CA ILE A 527 -31.37 28.01 11.10
C ILE A 527 -32.37 29.03 10.54
N TRP A 528 -32.69 30.02 11.35
CA TRP A 528 -33.66 31.08 11.08
C TRP A 528 -32.99 32.40 10.73
N ASN A 529 -31.76 32.63 11.19
CA ASN A 529 -31.07 33.88 10.98
C ASN A 529 -29.56 33.68 10.75
N PHE A 530 -28.92 34.74 10.25
CA PHE A 530 -27.49 34.74 9.94
C PHE A 530 -26.62 34.50 11.19
N SER A 531 -27.03 34.98 12.36
CA SER A 531 -26.27 34.79 13.60
C SER A 531 -26.19 33.31 13.97
N GLU A 532 -27.29 32.57 13.85
CA GLU A 532 -27.32 31.11 14.05
C GLU A 532 -26.42 30.38 13.05
N LEU A 533 -26.40 30.80 11.78
CA LEU A 533 -25.45 30.24 10.79
C LEU A 533 -23.99 30.47 11.21
N VAL A 534 -23.66 31.67 11.69
CA VAL A 534 -22.30 31.99 12.17
C VAL A 534 -21.92 31.18 13.40
N THR A 535 -22.87 30.78 14.26
CA THR A 535 -22.56 29.91 15.41
C THR A 535 -22.13 28.50 15.05
N ILE A 536 -22.41 28.05 13.82
CA ILE A 536 -22.00 26.74 13.30
C ILE A 536 -20.55 26.77 12.79
N ALA A 537 -20.03 27.96 12.46
CA ALA A 537 -18.67 28.18 11.97
C ALA A 537 -17.56 27.42 12.70
N PRO A 538 -17.53 27.35 14.05
CA PRO A 538 -16.44 26.69 14.77
C PRO A 538 -16.39 25.18 14.56
N ALA A 539 -17.46 24.57 14.04
CA ALA A 539 -17.48 23.15 13.68
C ALA A 539 -16.70 22.86 12.39
N LEU A 540 -16.48 23.87 11.54
CA LEU A 540 -15.71 23.75 10.31
C LEU A 540 -14.22 23.99 10.59
N LYS A 541 -13.34 23.24 9.91
CA LYS A 541 -11.88 23.45 10.01
C LYS A 541 -11.40 24.63 9.16
N MET A 542 -12.17 25.05 8.15
CA MET A 542 -11.82 26.16 7.27
C MET A 542 -12.26 27.51 7.83
N LYS A 543 -11.40 28.54 7.66
CA LYS A 543 -11.75 29.92 8.02
C LYS A 543 -12.62 30.54 6.93
N LEU A 544 -13.90 30.67 7.23
CA LEU A 544 -14.87 31.31 6.33
C LEU A 544 -14.79 32.84 6.43
N THR A 545 -14.96 33.51 5.28
CA THR A 545 -15.15 34.96 5.22
C THR A 545 -16.64 35.30 5.30
N HIS A 546 -16.99 36.53 5.70
CA HIS A 546 -18.38 37.01 5.73
C HIS A 546 -19.12 36.86 4.39
N GLN A 547 -18.40 36.95 3.27
CA GLN A 547 -18.95 36.75 1.93
C GLN A 547 -19.42 35.30 1.73
N VAL A 548 -18.63 34.31 2.17
CA VAL A 548 -18.98 32.88 2.01
C VAL A 548 -20.22 32.52 2.84
N TYR A 549 -20.34 33.02 4.08
CA TYR A 549 -21.57 32.82 4.86
C TYR A 549 -22.81 33.40 4.17
N SER A 550 -22.65 34.57 3.56
CA SER A 550 -23.74 35.24 2.85
C SER A 550 -24.13 34.44 1.61
N GLU A 551 -23.16 33.90 0.88
CA GLU A 551 -23.39 33.02 -0.27
C GLU A 551 -24.13 31.74 0.13
N ILE A 552 -23.69 31.06 1.19
CA ILE A 552 -24.35 29.86 1.72
C ILE A 552 -25.80 30.17 2.08
N MET A 553 -26.03 31.26 2.82
CA MET A 553 -27.38 31.63 3.25
C MET A 553 -28.27 31.96 2.06
N VAL A 554 -27.76 32.69 1.06
CA VAL A 554 -28.50 32.99 -0.18
C VAL A 554 -28.85 31.70 -0.91
N LYS A 555 -27.88 30.77 -1.11
CA LYS A 555 -28.14 29.49 -1.77
C LYS A 555 -29.22 28.69 -1.06
N CYS A 556 -29.11 28.54 0.26
CA CYS A 556 -30.12 27.85 1.07
C CYS A 556 -31.51 28.50 0.89
N LEU A 557 -31.61 29.83 0.96
CA LEU A 557 -32.89 30.55 0.86
C LEU A 557 -33.50 30.49 -0.55
N THR A 558 -32.69 30.31 -1.60
CA THR A 558 -33.17 30.17 -2.98
C THR A 558 -33.73 28.79 -3.30
N GLU A 559 -33.45 27.78 -2.48
CA GLU A 559 -34.03 26.43 -2.67
C GLU A 559 -35.53 26.40 -2.33
N LYS A 560 -36.27 25.52 -2.99
CA LYS A 560 -37.70 25.30 -2.72
C LYS A 560 -37.86 24.72 -1.31
N ASN A 561 -38.55 25.43 -0.42
CA ASN A 561 -38.60 25.14 1.03
C ASN A 561 -37.26 25.34 1.76
N GLY A 562 -36.42 26.25 1.24
CA GLY A 562 -35.12 26.61 1.80
C GLY A 562 -35.17 27.38 3.12
N PHE A 563 -36.36 27.85 3.53
CA PHE A 563 -36.56 28.56 4.79
C PHE A 563 -37.67 27.92 5.65
N PRO A 564 -37.44 27.70 6.96
CA PRO A 564 -36.16 27.82 7.67
C PRO A 564 -35.11 26.82 7.14
N ILE A 565 -33.82 27.17 7.22
CA ILE A 565 -32.76 26.36 6.63
C ILE A 565 -32.59 25.10 7.49
N LYS A 566 -32.84 23.95 6.87
CA LYS A 566 -32.69 22.62 7.48
C LYS A 566 -31.24 22.15 7.41
N GLN A 567 -30.87 21.24 8.31
CA GLN A 567 -29.53 20.63 8.35
C GLN A 567 -29.11 20.04 7.00
N GLU A 568 -30.04 19.40 6.27
CA GLU A 568 -29.79 18.76 4.97
C GLU A 568 -29.40 19.77 3.88
N HIS A 569 -30.15 20.87 3.78
CA HIS A 569 -29.86 21.95 2.81
C HIS A 569 -28.54 22.65 3.13
N LEU A 570 -28.26 22.90 4.42
CA LEU A 570 -26.98 23.46 4.82
C LEU A 570 -25.84 22.52 4.45
N MET A 571 -25.93 21.24 4.80
CA MET A 571 -24.87 20.27 4.55
C MET A 571 -24.57 20.14 3.06
N LYS A 572 -25.63 20.00 2.24
CA LYS A 572 -25.52 19.96 0.79
C LYS A 572 -24.67 21.12 0.25
N HIS A 573 -24.96 22.36 0.65
CA HIS A 573 -24.21 23.52 0.17
C HIS A 573 -22.81 23.65 0.76
N LEU A 574 -22.58 23.19 2.00
CA LEU A 574 -21.24 23.13 2.58
C LEU A 574 -20.35 22.13 1.83
N VAL A 575 -20.88 20.97 1.47
CA VAL A 575 -20.19 19.95 0.66
C VAL A 575 -19.95 20.46 -0.76
N GLU A 576 -20.95 21.06 -1.41
CA GLU A 576 -20.81 21.66 -2.77
C GLU A 576 -19.74 22.78 -2.84
N LEU A 577 -19.53 23.49 -1.72
CA LEU A 577 -18.51 24.53 -1.59
C LEU A 577 -17.17 23.98 -1.08
N GLY A 578 -17.07 22.68 -0.78
CA GLY A 578 -15.87 22.05 -0.26
C GLY A 578 -15.45 22.56 1.12
N LEU A 579 -16.41 22.90 1.98
CA LEU A 579 -16.15 23.46 3.31
C LEU A 579 -16.08 22.40 4.41
N THR A 580 -16.57 21.19 4.14
CA THR A 580 -16.50 20.03 5.04
C THR A 580 -15.16 19.33 4.97
N ILE A 581 -14.30 19.68 4.00
CA ILE A 581 -13.00 19.03 3.84
C ILE A 581 -12.04 19.39 4.99
N PRO A 582 -11.18 18.45 5.43
CA PRO A 582 -10.27 18.68 6.54
C PRO A 582 -9.24 19.80 6.34
N PHE A 583 -8.82 20.07 5.09
CA PHE A 583 -7.93 21.16 4.73
C PHE A 583 -8.06 21.53 3.25
N GLU A 584 -7.68 22.76 2.91
CA GLU A 584 -7.70 23.28 1.54
C GLU A 584 -6.37 23.00 0.82
N PHE A 585 -6.46 22.58 -0.44
CA PHE A 585 -5.30 22.42 -1.32
C PHE A 585 -4.89 23.74 -1.95
N THR A 586 -3.58 23.95 -2.04
CA THR A 586 -2.97 25.05 -2.76
C THR A 586 -2.30 24.54 -4.03
N ARG A 587 -2.05 25.43 -4.99
CA ARG A 587 -1.30 25.10 -6.21
C ARG A 587 0.08 24.49 -5.90
N ASP A 588 0.74 25.00 -4.86
CA ASP A 588 2.09 24.56 -4.45
C ASP A 588 2.11 23.09 -3.99
N ASP A 589 0.96 22.58 -3.52
CA ASP A 589 0.80 21.18 -3.10
C ASP A 589 0.97 20.19 -4.27
N PHE A 590 0.71 20.64 -5.50
CA PHE A 590 0.79 19.83 -6.72
C PHE A 590 1.97 20.18 -7.62
N VAL A 591 2.88 21.06 -7.19
CA VAL A 591 4.11 21.34 -7.97
C VAL A 591 4.93 20.05 -8.06
N PHE A 592 4.90 19.43 -9.23
CA PHE A 592 5.47 18.11 -9.51
C PHE A 592 6.01 18.12 -10.94
N GLU A 593 7.22 17.58 -11.12
CA GLU A 593 7.80 17.35 -12.44
C GLU A 593 7.67 15.85 -12.71
N PRO A 594 6.81 15.42 -13.65
CA PRO A 594 6.62 14.00 -13.95
C PRO A 594 7.92 13.30 -14.27
N SER A 595 8.15 12.13 -13.67
CA SER A 595 9.28 11.28 -14.02
C SER A 595 9.07 10.71 -15.42
N SER A 596 10.16 10.46 -16.15
CA SER A 596 10.10 9.66 -17.37
C SER A 596 9.50 8.27 -17.13
N GLU A 597 9.67 7.72 -15.92
CA GLU A 597 9.09 6.44 -15.50
C GLU A 597 7.57 6.49 -15.38
N ASP A 598 6.96 7.65 -15.10
CA ASP A 598 5.51 7.78 -15.01
C ASP A 598 4.86 7.98 -16.40
N ILE A 599 5.64 8.42 -17.39
CA ILE A 599 5.13 8.93 -18.67
C ILE A 599 5.47 8.01 -19.85
N PHE A 600 6.71 7.55 -19.95
CA PHE A 600 7.19 6.84 -21.13
C PHE A 600 6.63 5.42 -21.28
N PRO A 601 6.44 4.61 -20.20
CA PRO A 601 5.96 3.23 -20.35
C PRO A 601 4.63 3.12 -21.10
N PHE A 602 3.62 3.91 -20.71
CA PHE A 602 2.31 3.91 -21.36
C PHE A 602 2.41 4.24 -22.85
N VAL A 603 3.11 5.32 -23.20
CA VAL A 603 3.29 5.75 -24.59
C VAL A 603 4.11 4.74 -25.41
N THR A 604 5.06 4.07 -24.77
CA THR A 604 5.84 2.98 -25.40
C THR A 604 4.94 1.81 -25.74
N ASN A 605 4.09 1.38 -24.81
CA ASN A 605 3.17 0.27 -25.01
C ASN A 605 2.14 0.57 -26.10
N GLU A 606 1.60 1.80 -26.12
CA GLU A 606 0.69 2.23 -27.20
C GLU A 606 1.40 2.24 -28.55
N TYR A 607 2.64 2.73 -28.63
CA TYR A 607 3.41 2.66 -29.87
C TYR A 607 3.66 1.21 -30.31
N GLN A 608 4.02 0.30 -29.39
CA GLN A 608 4.23 -1.11 -29.72
C GLN A 608 2.95 -1.74 -30.28
N TYR A 609 1.80 -1.40 -29.72
CA TYR A 609 0.50 -1.84 -30.22
C TYR A 609 0.22 -1.34 -31.64
N HIS A 610 0.56 -0.08 -31.93
CA HIS A 610 0.39 0.54 -33.25
C HIS A 610 1.56 0.34 -34.23
N GLN A 611 2.58 -0.44 -33.85
CA GLN A 611 3.77 -0.60 -34.67
C GLN A 611 3.47 -1.28 -36.01
N ALA A 612 2.63 -2.32 -36.00
CA ALA A 612 2.24 -3.02 -37.22
C ALA A 612 1.48 -2.09 -38.19
N GLU A 613 0.59 -1.25 -37.66
CA GLU A 613 -0.16 -0.26 -38.44
C GLU A 613 0.77 0.78 -39.07
N TYR A 614 1.77 1.25 -38.30
CA TYR A 614 2.79 2.16 -38.81
C TYR A 614 3.60 1.54 -39.95
N GLU A 615 4.05 0.29 -39.79
CA GLU A 615 4.84 -0.42 -40.80
C GLU A 615 4.01 -0.69 -42.07
N GLU A 616 2.76 -1.11 -41.91
CA GLU A 616 1.84 -1.34 -43.03
C GLU A 616 1.58 -0.04 -43.81
N LEU A 617 1.24 1.03 -43.10
CA LEU A 617 1.00 2.34 -43.68
C LEU A 617 2.24 2.85 -44.42
N LEU A 618 3.42 2.74 -43.80
CA LEU A 618 4.67 3.16 -44.42
C LEU A 618 4.94 2.40 -45.72
N ASN A 619 4.72 1.08 -45.72
CA ASN A 619 4.88 0.25 -46.92
C ASN A 619 3.88 0.64 -48.01
N ARG A 620 2.63 0.91 -47.65
CA ARG A 620 1.57 1.35 -48.57
C ARG A 620 1.94 2.68 -49.23
N LEU A 621 2.39 3.66 -48.46
CA LEU A 621 2.82 4.97 -48.98
C LEU A 621 4.03 4.86 -49.92
N ILE A 622 4.98 3.97 -49.61
CA ILE A 622 6.13 3.68 -50.48
C ILE A 622 5.67 3.05 -51.80
N GLN A 623 4.76 2.08 -51.75
CA GLN A 623 4.21 1.43 -52.95
C GLN A 623 3.43 2.41 -53.84
N ASN A 624 2.72 3.35 -53.22
CA ASN A 624 1.96 4.39 -53.93
C ASN A 624 2.86 5.53 -54.47
N GLY A 625 4.15 5.56 -54.12
CA GLY A 625 5.09 6.59 -54.56
C GLY A 625 4.91 7.96 -53.90
N ASP A 626 4.23 8.06 -52.76
CA ASP A 626 4.04 9.32 -52.04
C ASP A 626 5.26 9.67 -51.17
N GLU A 627 6.31 10.18 -51.80
CA GLU A 627 7.55 10.55 -51.12
C GLU A 627 7.36 11.62 -50.03
N ILE A 628 6.36 12.49 -50.16
CA ILE A 628 6.13 13.59 -49.23
C ILE A 628 5.60 13.04 -47.91
N GLN A 629 4.55 12.22 -47.97
CA GLN A 629 3.96 11.61 -46.77
C GLN A 629 4.94 10.65 -46.09
N VAL A 630 5.70 9.87 -46.86
CA VAL A 630 6.77 9.01 -46.32
C VAL A 630 7.79 9.81 -45.53
N LYS A 631 8.26 10.95 -46.06
CA LYS A 631 9.22 11.83 -45.35
C LYS A 631 8.60 12.42 -44.08
N GLN A 632 7.34 12.85 -44.14
CA GLN A 632 6.65 13.45 -42.99
C GLN A 632 6.39 12.45 -41.86
N LEU A 633 6.00 11.21 -42.19
CA LEU A 633 5.75 10.13 -41.24
C LEU A 633 7.05 9.62 -40.60
N LYS A 634 8.12 9.45 -41.39
CA LYS A 634 9.45 9.13 -40.85
C LYS A 634 9.98 10.24 -39.94
N ALA A 635 9.77 11.51 -40.32
CA ALA A 635 10.22 12.64 -39.51
C ALA A 635 9.49 12.73 -38.17
N SER A 636 8.17 12.52 -38.12
CA SER A 636 7.45 12.47 -36.84
C SER A 636 7.86 11.28 -35.99
N LYS A 637 8.10 10.11 -36.61
CA LYS A 637 8.64 8.94 -35.89
C LYS A 637 10.03 9.21 -35.28
N VAL A 638 10.93 9.85 -36.01
CA VAL A 638 12.24 10.25 -35.47
C VAL A 638 12.10 11.22 -34.30
N LYS A 639 11.18 12.20 -34.38
CA LYS A 639 10.88 13.08 -33.24
C LYS A 639 10.36 12.27 -32.05
N PHE A 640 9.41 11.36 -32.28
CA PHE A 640 8.87 10.47 -31.25
C PHE A 640 10.01 9.72 -30.54
N ASP A 641 10.89 9.04 -31.28
CA ASP A 641 12.01 8.27 -30.72
C ASP A 641 13.01 9.13 -29.94
N GLN A 642 13.27 10.35 -30.41
CA GLN A 642 14.11 11.31 -29.70
C GLN A 642 13.50 11.78 -28.38
N ASN A 643 12.17 11.83 -28.27
CA ASN A 643 11.49 12.16 -27.03
C ASN A 643 11.53 11.02 -26.02
N MET A 644 11.36 9.77 -26.49
CA MET A 644 11.44 8.58 -25.62
C MET A 644 12.83 8.35 -25.01
N SER A 645 13.87 8.93 -25.61
CA SER A 645 15.27 8.82 -25.17
C SER A 645 15.84 10.11 -24.55
N GLY A 646 15.07 11.20 -24.54
CA GLY A 646 15.53 12.54 -24.17
C GLY A 646 14.91 13.07 -22.88
N ARG A 647 15.52 14.14 -22.33
CA ARG A 647 14.96 14.94 -21.22
C ARG A 647 14.23 16.17 -21.75
N ASN A 648 13.21 15.94 -22.57
CA ASN A 648 12.38 17.04 -23.06
C ASN A 648 11.36 17.44 -21.99
N SER A 649 10.93 18.71 -22.01
CA SER A 649 9.85 19.13 -21.12
C SER A 649 8.56 18.38 -21.44
N PHE A 650 7.75 18.13 -20.42
CA PHE A 650 6.50 17.36 -20.54
C PHE A 650 5.60 17.84 -21.69
N LYS A 651 5.45 19.16 -21.84
CA LYS A 651 4.67 19.76 -22.93
C LYS A 651 5.25 19.51 -24.32
N VAL A 652 6.59 19.47 -24.46
CA VAL A 652 7.24 19.17 -25.75
C VAL A 652 7.09 17.69 -26.07
N PHE A 653 7.18 16.82 -25.06
CA PHE A 653 6.91 15.40 -25.19
C PHE A 653 5.50 15.15 -25.73
N GLU A 654 4.46 15.67 -25.07
CA GLU A 654 3.06 15.47 -25.47
C GLU A 654 2.79 15.91 -26.91
N ASN A 655 3.29 17.10 -27.31
CA ASN A 655 3.11 17.60 -28.67
C ASN A 655 3.74 16.70 -29.73
N ASN A 656 4.91 16.14 -29.47
CA ASN A 656 5.61 15.28 -30.43
C ASN A 656 4.97 13.89 -30.53
N VAL A 657 4.49 13.35 -29.40
CA VAL A 657 3.70 12.10 -29.39
C VAL A 657 2.40 12.29 -30.17
N ARG A 658 1.70 13.41 -29.92
CA ARG A 658 0.50 13.79 -30.66
C ARG A 658 0.76 13.94 -32.15
N GLU A 659 1.81 14.67 -32.56
CA GLU A 659 2.16 14.82 -33.97
C GLU A 659 2.36 13.46 -34.66
N PHE A 660 2.95 12.49 -33.96
CA PHE A 660 3.14 11.14 -34.49
C PHE A 660 1.81 10.42 -34.70
N PHE A 661 0.96 10.34 -33.68
CA PHE A 661 -0.34 9.65 -33.81
C PHE A 661 -1.29 10.37 -34.78
N GLU A 662 -1.34 11.69 -34.80
CA GLU A 662 -2.16 12.42 -35.78
C GLU A 662 -1.77 12.08 -37.22
N LYS A 663 -0.47 12.00 -37.52
CA LYS A 663 0.01 11.60 -38.85
C LYS A 663 -0.27 10.14 -39.17
N LEU A 664 -0.12 9.25 -38.18
CA LEU A 664 -0.45 7.84 -38.34
C LEU A 664 -1.92 7.68 -38.75
N ASN A 665 -2.83 8.39 -38.08
CA ASN A 665 -4.26 8.32 -38.37
C ASN A 665 -4.65 9.04 -39.67
N LEU A 666 -4.11 10.23 -39.94
CA LEU A 666 -4.47 11.02 -41.12
C LEU A 666 -4.13 10.28 -42.42
N PHE A 667 -2.97 9.62 -42.46
CA PHE A 667 -2.50 8.94 -43.65
C PHE A 667 -3.16 7.56 -43.86
N GLN A 668 -3.86 6.99 -42.88
CA GLN A 668 -4.62 5.75 -43.08
C GLN A 668 -5.79 5.91 -44.07
N PHE A 669 -6.31 7.13 -44.22
CA PHE A 669 -7.43 7.46 -45.10
C PHE A 669 -7.02 7.95 -46.50
N LEU A 670 -5.71 7.99 -46.78
CA LEU A 670 -5.13 8.36 -48.08
C LEU A 670 -4.58 7.11 -48.78
#